data_AF-A0A522EVN5-F1
#
_entry.id   AF-A0A522EVN5-F1
#
_cell.length_a   1.000
_cell.length_b   1.000
_cell.length_c   1.000
_cell.angle_alpha   90.00
_cell.angle_beta   90.00
_cell.angle_gamma   90.00
#
_symmetry.space_group_name_H-M   'P 1'
#
loop_
_entity.id
_entity.type
_entity.pdbx_description
1 polymer ?
#
loop_
_entity_poly.entity_id
_entity_poly.type
_entity_poly.pdbx_seq_one_letter_code
_entity_poly.pdbx_strand_id
1 'polypeptide(L)'
;AAKKIVHSGLKGGWKFGSVYSMIVDHKGALWIGAETNDGLIAFIVHGNSYFRFPVAGHNAHSNQKVLVLYEDTEKNIWIGTEKSLTQYCRSRFEVFTMQDGMPSDSIRALLNDSKGNYWISSPTGLFRFHFDEAGVPNRKLYFSDKRSSDFRIISLFEDKNGNIWVGTYGHGAYLLNPATGSTTLFSEAQGLASNNIMSICDDKDGNIWMATLGGGVTKITWSGENKSRGRQIKNYSEEDGIGSIYAYYAFRDSKNNLWFGTDGGGATRYDGVNFTSFNNSSGGLKSDIVYSIAEDKNGVVWIGTQEGGIYSFNGSSFTNYGAESGIRDLSPDILSMGAGNDLVIAHKGGIDVLNASDPKQARQYSLGEEGIDFTPNQNVFFRDRLGVVWIGTDHGAVKFRSSFDSLDFLTPKVEFTGLQVMLQLYPLSGPAEFDYRHNQFVFEFTGVYLKAPEKVKYKFKLEGHDNDWSPPTENRIASYPNLPNGAYIFRVCASNAEGIWSEPIAYQFTIKPPFWKTWWFYFFCAVSLGAGFYLFMQWKVKSLQKQNQILEDKVEARTFEVVQQKKIIEEKNNDITSSIRYAKRIQDALLPAKKYMDEHLGDYFVLFKQKDIVSGDFYWVNKKDDKLFFAAIDCTGHGVPGAFVSLVAHGNIQRAVIMFQERTPAGVLDKLHEGVTDVLSRGGETQDIKDGMDISLCALDRKNMKLEFSGANHPMLLLRNGVHQEIKGDKQPIGQYFSRKNFTNHEIDVNKGDVIYLFSDGYADQFGGKDGKKFKRSRLKELILSVYEKPMKDQKIILDKTIEEWRGNLEQIDDILVMGVRI
;
A
#
# COMPACT_ATOMS: atom_id res chain seq x y z
N ALA A 1 -27.75 64.51 12.15
CA ALA A 1 -26.44 64.93 11.63
C ALA A 1 -26.04 63.98 10.51
N ALA A 2 -26.07 64.47 9.26
CA ALA A 2 -25.65 63.69 8.10
C ALA A 2 -24.21 63.21 8.30
N LYS A 3 -23.97 61.89 8.28
CA LYS A 3 -22.63 61.34 8.31
C LYS A 3 -21.90 61.85 7.06
N LYS A 4 -20.94 62.74 7.29
CA LYS A 4 -19.95 63.23 6.34
C LYS A 4 -19.44 62.03 5.52
N ILE A 5 -19.62 62.06 4.20
CA ILE A 5 -18.86 61.22 3.28
C ILE A 5 -17.43 61.75 3.37
N VAL A 6 -16.57 61.05 4.11
CA VAL A 6 -15.15 61.39 4.18
C VAL A 6 -14.50 60.87 2.90
N HIS A 7 -14.33 61.75 1.93
CA HIS A 7 -13.48 61.50 0.78
C HIS A 7 -12.02 61.61 1.25
N SER A 8 -11.41 60.48 1.59
CA SER A 8 -9.97 60.38 1.82
C SER A 8 -9.47 59.11 1.13
N GLY A 9 -8.89 59.28 -0.06
CA GLY A 9 -8.28 58.16 -0.78
C GLY A 9 -7.75 58.59 -2.13
N LEU A 10 -8.58 58.62 -3.16
CA LEU A 10 -8.13 58.85 -4.53
C LEU A 10 -7.75 60.32 -4.76
N LYS A 11 -6.49 60.69 -4.55
CA LYS A 11 -5.94 61.99 -4.96
C LYS A 11 -5.97 62.10 -6.50
N GLY A 12 -7.15 62.42 -7.05
CA GLY A 12 -7.36 62.55 -8.49
C GLY A 12 -8.75 62.17 -9.00
N GLY A 13 -9.69 61.76 -8.13
CA GLY A 13 -11.03 61.30 -8.54
C GLY A 13 -11.05 59.87 -9.08
N TRP A 14 -12.24 59.29 -9.24
CA TRP A 14 -12.42 57.96 -9.84
C TRP A 14 -12.16 58.02 -11.35
N LYS A 15 -11.09 57.35 -11.81
CA LYS A 15 -10.64 57.38 -13.21
C LYS A 15 -10.90 56.08 -13.98
N PHE A 16 -11.63 55.16 -13.37
CA PHE A 16 -11.73 53.76 -13.78
C PHE A 16 -13.07 53.44 -14.46
N GLY A 17 -13.70 54.41 -15.13
CA GLY A 17 -14.94 54.19 -15.87
C GLY A 17 -16.16 53.89 -14.98
N SER A 18 -17.20 53.29 -15.54
CA SER A 18 -18.44 52.95 -14.81
C SER A 18 -18.19 51.81 -13.83
N VAL A 19 -18.78 51.88 -12.63
CA VAL A 19 -18.79 50.76 -11.67
C VAL A 19 -20.00 49.88 -11.93
N TYR A 20 -19.79 48.58 -12.14
CA TYR A 20 -20.87 47.62 -12.37
C TYR A 20 -21.15 46.73 -11.15
N SER A 21 -20.11 46.41 -10.38
CA SER A 21 -20.24 45.55 -9.21
C SER A 21 -19.27 45.98 -8.12
N MET A 22 -19.67 45.78 -6.87
CA MET A 22 -18.83 46.11 -5.72
C MET A 22 -19.17 45.19 -4.55
N ILE A 23 -18.16 44.62 -3.91
CA ILE A 23 -18.29 43.80 -2.71
C ILE A 23 -17.20 44.17 -1.70
N VAL A 24 -17.47 43.94 -0.42
CA VAL A 24 -16.44 43.97 0.62
C VAL A 24 -16.19 42.53 1.05
N ASP A 25 -14.96 42.07 0.94
CA ASP A 25 -14.60 40.71 1.36
C ASP A 25 -14.56 40.58 2.89
N HIS A 26 -14.49 39.35 3.40
CA HIS A 26 -14.45 39.05 4.84
C HIS A 26 -13.27 39.69 5.60
N LYS A 27 -12.21 40.16 4.92
CA LYS A 27 -11.09 40.90 5.56
C LYS A 27 -11.25 42.41 5.48
N GLY A 28 -12.35 42.89 4.93
CA GLY A 28 -12.62 44.31 4.77
C GLY A 28 -11.95 44.92 3.53
N ALA A 29 -11.48 44.12 2.57
CA ALA A 29 -11.02 44.65 1.29
C ALA A 29 -12.23 44.94 0.39
N LEU A 30 -12.26 46.11 -0.22
CA LEU A 30 -13.29 46.55 -1.15
C LEU A 30 -12.90 46.17 -2.58
N TRP A 31 -13.67 45.29 -3.20
CA TRP A 31 -13.53 44.89 -4.59
C TRP A 31 -14.53 45.64 -5.45
N ILE A 32 -14.07 46.20 -6.57
CA ILE A 32 -14.87 46.98 -7.51
C ILE A 32 -14.62 46.46 -8.94
N GLY A 33 -15.69 45.99 -9.57
CA GLY A 33 -15.72 45.65 -10.99
C GLY A 33 -16.12 46.87 -11.80
N ALA A 34 -15.29 47.25 -12.76
CA ALA A 34 -15.42 48.50 -13.48
C ALA A 34 -15.19 48.38 -14.99
N GLU A 35 -15.60 49.40 -15.72
CA GLU A 35 -15.37 49.56 -17.16
C GLU A 35 -13.94 50.05 -17.42
N THR A 36 -12.93 49.19 -17.20
CA THR A 36 -11.52 49.56 -17.47
C THR A 36 -10.82 48.60 -18.41
N ASN A 37 -9.69 49.07 -18.95
CA ASN A 37 -8.66 48.24 -19.56
C ASN A 37 -8.02 47.24 -18.56
N ASP A 38 -8.28 47.39 -17.25
CA ASP A 38 -7.75 46.54 -16.17
C ASP A 38 -8.80 45.60 -15.54
N GLY A 39 -10.08 45.71 -15.93
CA GLY A 39 -11.23 44.89 -15.52
C GLY A 39 -11.65 44.95 -14.04
N LEU A 40 -10.73 44.76 -13.10
CA LEU A 40 -11.00 44.54 -11.68
C LEU A 40 -10.08 45.34 -10.77
N ILE A 41 -10.65 45.96 -9.73
CA ILE A 41 -9.90 46.80 -8.78
C ILE A 41 -10.23 46.33 -7.36
N ALA A 42 -9.22 45.86 -6.62
CA ALA A 42 -9.36 45.54 -5.20
C ALA A 42 -8.58 46.54 -4.34
N PHE A 43 -9.20 47.03 -3.28
CA PHE A 43 -8.62 47.96 -2.29
C PHE A 43 -8.59 47.30 -0.92
N ILE A 44 -7.43 47.19 -0.28
CA ILE A 44 -7.39 46.92 1.17
C ILE A 44 -7.40 48.27 1.91
N VAL A 45 -8.46 48.56 2.67
CA VAL A 45 -8.61 49.82 3.41
C VAL A 45 -8.03 49.67 4.81
N HIS A 46 -6.91 50.32 5.10
CA HIS A 46 -6.32 50.42 6.44
C HIS A 46 -6.22 51.89 6.85
N GLY A 47 -7.12 52.34 7.73
CA GLY A 47 -7.20 53.75 8.12
C GLY A 47 -7.56 54.64 6.93
N ASN A 48 -6.71 55.62 6.60
CA ASN A 48 -6.86 56.50 5.43
C ASN A 48 -6.05 56.05 4.20
N SER A 49 -5.42 54.87 4.24
CA SER A 49 -4.58 54.34 3.16
C SER A 49 -5.24 53.13 2.50
N TYR A 50 -5.11 53.04 1.17
CA TYR A 50 -5.57 51.89 0.39
C TYR A 50 -4.42 51.31 -0.42
N PHE A 51 -4.38 49.98 -0.54
CA PHE A 51 -3.45 49.27 -1.42
C PHE A 51 -4.23 48.58 -2.53
N ARG A 52 -3.85 48.84 -3.79
CA ARG A 52 -4.32 48.09 -4.96
C ARG A 52 -3.38 46.92 -5.19
N PHE A 53 -3.93 45.71 -5.32
CA PHE A 53 -3.18 44.53 -5.74
C PHE A 53 -3.56 44.21 -7.19
N PRO A 54 -2.58 43.97 -8.08
CA PRO A 54 -2.87 43.23 -9.30
C PRO A 54 -3.33 41.84 -8.86
N VAL A 55 -4.45 41.38 -9.42
CA VAL A 55 -4.81 39.97 -9.32
C VAL A 55 -3.83 39.20 -10.22
N ALA A 56 -2.68 38.82 -9.65
CA ALA A 56 -1.59 38.15 -10.36
C ALA A 56 -2.08 36.86 -11.06
N GLY A 57 -1.51 36.56 -12.22
CA GLY A 57 -1.83 35.38 -13.03
C GLY A 57 -2.93 35.55 -14.10
N HIS A 58 -3.57 36.72 -14.21
CA HIS A 58 -4.67 36.90 -15.18
C HIS A 58 -4.54 38.17 -16.03
N ASN A 59 -3.51 38.23 -16.89
CA ASN A 59 -3.53 39.11 -18.07
C ASN A 59 -4.77 38.87 -18.98
N ALA A 60 -5.53 37.78 -18.75
CA ALA A 60 -6.74 37.39 -19.46
C ALA A 60 -7.94 38.36 -19.32
N HIS A 61 -7.98 39.23 -18.30
CA HIS A 61 -9.09 40.17 -18.09
C HIS A 61 -8.76 41.61 -18.47
N SER A 62 -7.54 41.84 -18.97
CA SER A 62 -7.23 43.13 -19.59
C SER A 62 -8.25 43.41 -20.71
N ASN A 63 -8.87 44.58 -20.68
CA ASN A 63 -9.94 45.02 -21.58
C ASN A 63 -11.29 44.28 -21.50
N GLN A 64 -11.69 43.73 -20.33
CA GLN A 64 -13.02 43.14 -20.15
C GLN A 64 -13.84 43.84 -19.06
N LYS A 65 -15.13 44.06 -19.31
CA LYS A 65 -16.05 44.60 -18.29
C LYS A 65 -16.33 43.52 -17.23
N VAL A 66 -16.03 43.81 -15.97
CA VAL A 66 -16.43 42.96 -14.84
C VAL A 66 -17.86 43.32 -14.45
N LEU A 67 -18.79 42.44 -14.75
CA LEU A 67 -20.23 42.66 -14.56
C LEU A 67 -20.68 42.25 -13.15
N VAL A 68 -20.04 41.24 -12.56
CA VAL A 68 -20.43 40.69 -11.26
C VAL A 68 -19.22 40.26 -10.45
N LEU A 69 -19.26 40.59 -9.16
CA LEU A 69 -18.38 40.08 -8.13
C LEU A 69 -19.21 39.37 -7.06
N TYR A 70 -18.73 38.23 -6.61
CA TYR A 70 -19.41 37.44 -5.59
C TYR A 70 -18.37 36.74 -4.69
N GLU A 71 -18.50 36.90 -3.37
CA GLU A 71 -17.71 36.14 -2.40
C GLU A 71 -18.48 34.86 -2.03
N ASP A 72 -17.89 33.68 -2.27
CA ASP A 72 -18.50 32.41 -1.90
C ASP A 72 -18.36 32.08 -0.40
N THR A 73 -18.91 30.95 0.02
CA THR A 73 -18.85 30.51 1.43
C THR A 73 -17.42 30.13 1.87
N GLU A 74 -16.55 29.78 0.92
CA GLU A 74 -15.13 29.50 1.15
C GLU A 74 -14.26 30.77 1.08
N LYS A 75 -14.91 31.92 0.86
CA LYS A 75 -14.30 33.25 0.72
C LYS A 75 -13.40 33.42 -0.50
N ASN A 76 -13.64 32.63 -1.54
CA ASN A 76 -13.10 32.90 -2.86
C ASN A 76 -13.94 34.00 -3.53
N ILE A 77 -13.31 34.80 -4.37
CA ILE A 77 -13.98 35.87 -5.11
C ILE A 77 -14.23 35.40 -6.54
N TRP A 78 -15.49 35.28 -6.92
CA TRP A 78 -15.92 34.98 -8.28
C TRP A 78 -16.07 36.28 -9.07
N ILE A 79 -15.44 36.32 -10.23
CA ILE A 79 -15.34 37.47 -11.12
C ILE A 79 -15.99 37.07 -12.44
N GLY A 80 -17.20 37.57 -12.67
CA GLY A 80 -17.90 37.38 -13.94
C GLY A 80 -17.65 38.56 -14.88
N THR A 81 -17.07 38.28 -16.04
CA THR A 81 -16.93 39.22 -17.15
C THR A 81 -17.94 38.91 -18.25
N GLU A 82 -17.99 39.74 -19.30
CA GLU A 82 -18.78 39.46 -20.50
C GLU A 82 -18.41 38.13 -21.20
N LYS A 83 -17.20 37.61 -20.97
CA LYS A 83 -16.65 36.46 -21.71
C LYS A 83 -16.32 35.25 -20.85
N SER A 84 -16.13 35.42 -19.55
CA SER A 84 -15.69 34.34 -18.66
C SER A 84 -16.16 34.51 -17.23
N LEU A 85 -16.15 33.40 -16.50
CA LEU A 85 -16.27 33.37 -15.05
C LEU A 85 -14.94 32.90 -14.49
N THR A 86 -14.31 33.72 -13.65
CA THR A 86 -12.99 33.45 -13.08
C THR A 86 -13.08 33.42 -11.57
N GLN A 87 -12.43 32.45 -10.96
CA GLN A 87 -12.36 32.32 -9.52
C GLN A 87 -11.01 32.87 -9.03
N TYR A 88 -11.06 33.78 -8.07
CA TYR A 88 -9.90 34.24 -7.33
C TYR A 88 -9.87 33.54 -5.98
N CYS A 89 -8.99 32.56 -5.87
CA CYS A 89 -8.66 31.88 -4.63
C CYS A 89 -7.45 32.56 -3.99
N ARG A 90 -7.53 32.90 -2.70
CA ARG A 90 -6.35 33.32 -1.96
C ARG A 90 -5.44 32.12 -1.72
N SER A 91 -4.39 32.02 -2.51
CA SER A 91 -3.36 31.00 -2.33
C SER A 91 -2.48 31.32 -1.11
N ARG A 92 -1.82 30.29 -0.57
CA ARG A 92 -0.76 30.43 0.43
C ARG A 92 0.54 30.94 -0.20
N PHE A 93 0.70 30.72 -1.51
CA PHE A 93 1.83 31.12 -2.33
C PHE A 93 1.35 32.04 -3.45
N GLU A 94 1.99 33.19 -3.60
CA GLU A 94 1.85 34.04 -4.79
C GLU A 94 3.22 34.13 -5.45
N VAL A 95 3.30 33.91 -6.76
CA VAL A 95 4.53 33.98 -7.54
C VAL A 95 4.52 35.26 -8.37
N PHE A 96 5.62 36.00 -8.33
CA PHE A 96 5.82 37.21 -9.10
C PHE A 96 7.02 37.04 -10.03
N THR A 97 6.76 37.16 -11.33
CA THR A 97 7.76 37.02 -12.40
C THR A 97 7.86 38.32 -13.22
N MET A 98 8.75 38.35 -14.21
CA MET A 98 8.81 39.42 -15.20
C MET A 98 7.49 39.60 -15.96
N GLN A 99 6.69 38.54 -16.11
CA GLN A 99 5.35 38.62 -16.72
C GLN A 99 4.38 39.43 -15.86
N ASP A 100 4.57 39.42 -14.55
CA ASP A 100 3.84 40.23 -13.56
C ASP A 100 4.45 41.63 -13.38
N GLY A 101 5.45 41.97 -14.19
CA GLY A 101 6.11 43.26 -14.22
C GLY A 101 7.34 43.40 -13.31
N MET A 102 7.79 42.31 -12.68
CA MET A 102 9.04 42.30 -11.92
C MET A 102 10.24 42.69 -12.81
N PRO A 103 11.28 43.32 -12.25
CA PRO A 103 12.46 43.70 -13.04
C PRO A 103 13.31 42.53 -13.55
N SER A 104 13.21 41.36 -12.92
CA SER A 104 13.95 40.15 -13.28
C SER A 104 13.26 38.92 -12.69
N ASP A 105 13.52 37.75 -13.28
CA ASP A 105 13.16 36.46 -12.70
C ASP A 105 14.28 35.93 -11.77
N SER A 106 15.54 36.26 -12.01
CA SER A 106 16.62 35.86 -11.08
C SER A 106 16.79 36.92 -10.00
N ILE A 107 16.21 36.66 -8.83
CA ILE A 107 16.23 37.57 -7.69
C ILE A 107 17.35 37.16 -6.73
N ARG A 108 18.44 37.93 -6.75
CA ARG A 108 19.66 37.70 -5.94
C ARG A 108 19.76 38.58 -4.70
N ALA A 109 19.01 39.67 -4.66
CA ALA A 109 18.85 40.51 -3.48
C ALA A 109 17.48 41.19 -3.49
N LEU A 110 16.86 41.26 -2.31
CA LEU A 110 15.51 41.76 -2.14
C LEU A 110 15.42 42.53 -0.81
N LEU A 111 14.77 43.69 -0.81
CA LEU A 111 14.60 44.52 0.38
C LEU A 111 13.26 45.29 0.33
N ASN A 112 12.53 45.32 1.44
CA ASN A 112 11.46 46.28 1.66
C ASN A 112 11.97 47.40 2.55
N ASP A 113 11.99 48.63 2.04
CA ASP A 113 12.45 49.78 2.82
C ASP A 113 11.39 50.28 3.81
N SER A 114 11.81 51.13 4.73
CA SER A 114 11.00 51.76 5.77
C SER A 114 9.82 52.58 5.21
N LYS A 115 9.90 52.99 3.94
CA LYS A 115 8.86 53.74 3.21
C LYS A 115 7.89 52.81 2.46
N GLY A 116 8.13 51.51 2.47
CA GLY A 116 7.31 50.48 1.81
C GLY A 116 7.65 50.26 0.33
N ASN A 117 8.78 50.76 -0.17
CA ASN A 117 9.23 50.44 -1.53
C ASN A 117 9.94 49.09 -1.54
N TYR A 118 9.79 48.36 -2.64
CA TYR A 118 10.52 47.12 -2.88
C TYR A 118 11.75 47.39 -3.73
N TRP A 119 12.91 46.97 -3.25
CA TRP A 119 14.17 47.04 -3.95
C TRP A 119 14.54 45.64 -4.41
N ILE A 120 14.78 45.51 -5.71
CA ILE A 120 14.92 44.21 -6.37
C ILE A 120 16.18 44.26 -7.25
N SER A 121 17.09 43.31 -7.04
CA SER A 121 18.25 43.12 -7.92
C SER A 121 17.82 42.59 -9.29
N SER A 122 18.53 42.97 -10.34
CA SER A 122 18.54 42.30 -11.63
C SER A 122 19.97 42.22 -12.17
N PRO A 123 20.23 41.41 -13.21
CA PRO A 123 21.52 41.41 -13.91
C PRO A 123 21.92 42.79 -14.50
N THR A 124 20.97 43.72 -14.66
CA THR A 124 21.22 45.06 -15.20
C THR A 124 21.37 46.13 -14.11
N GLY A 125 21.09 45.79 -12.84
CA GLY A 125 21.27 46.70 -11.71
C GLY A 125 20.17 46.59 -10.66
N LEU A 126 20.06 47.62 -9.82
CA LEU A 126 19.08 47.73 -8.76
C LEU A 126 17.85 48.50 -9.24
N PHE A 127 16.69 47.85 -9.11
CA PHE A 127 15.40 48.44 -9.42
C PHE A 127 14.63 48.74 -8.15
N ARG A 128 13.89 49.85 -8.18
CA ARG A 128 12.80 50.08 -7.23
C ARG A 128 11.49 49.71 -7.90
N PHE A 129 10.78 48.79 -7.28
CA PHE A 129 9.50 48.25 -7.71
C PHE A 129 8.39 48.70 -6.76
N HIS A 130 7.30 49.17 -7.34
CA HIS A 130 6.07 49.51 -6.62
C HIS A 130 4.89 49.40 -7.59
N PHE A 131 3.69 49.20 -7.07
CA PHE A 131 2.48 49.35 -7.86
C PHE A 131 2.02 50.81 -7.77
N ASP A 132 1.67 51.41 -8.90
CA ASP A 132 1.12 52.77 -8.90
C ASP A 132 -0.36 52.78 -8.44
N GLU A 133 -0.98 53.97 -8.40
CA GLU A 133 -2.41 54.11 -8.02
C GLU A 133 -3.35 53.33 -8.96
N ALA A 134 -2.91 53.09 -10.19
CA ALA A 134 -3.57 52.27 -11.19
C ALA A 134 -3.08 50.81 -11.15
N GLY A 135 -2.43 50.37 -10.07
CA GLY A 135 -2.01 48.98 -9.86
C GLY A 135 -1.05 48.43 -10.92
N VAL A 136 -0.52 49.31 -11.77
CA VAL A 136 0.44 48.94 -12.80
C VAL A 136 1.80 48.79 -12.12
N PRO A 137 2.51 47.67 -12.34
CA PRO A 137 3.86 47.50 -11.84
C PRO A 137 4.77 48.57 -12.43
N ASN A 138 5.26 49.46 -11.57
CA ASN A 138 6.19 50.50 -11.92
C ASN A 138 7.58 50.15 -11.39
N ARG A 139 8.50 49.88 -12.32
CA ARG A 139 9.90 49.62 -12.06
C ARG A 139 10.76 50.76 -12.57
N LYS A 140 11.62 51.28 -11.71
CA LYS A 140 12.62 52.28 -12.09
C LYS A 140 14.00 51.74 -11.78
N LEU A 141 14.89 51.76 -12.78
CA LEU A 141 16.31 51.51 -12.55
C LEU A 141 16.87 52.65 -11.71
N TYR A 142 17.40 52.34 -10.54
CA TYR A 142 17.96 53.32 -9.60
C TYR A 142 19.49 53.33 -9.62
N PHE A 143 20.09 52.17 -9.84
CA PHE A 143 21.54 52.05 -9.83
C PHE A 143 21.98 50.92 -10.75
N SER A 144 23.01 51.18 -11.56
CA SER A 144 23.75 50.16 -12.30
C SER A 144 25.20 50.57 -12.38
N ASP A 145 26.11 49.60 -12.32
CA ASP A 145 27.52 49.85 -12.57
C ASP A 145 27.85 49.59 -14.03
N LYS A 146 28.01 50.65 -14.82
CA LYS A 146 28.35 50.56 -16.24
C LYS A 146 29.79 50.11 -16.49
N ARG A 147 30.63 50.02 -15.46
CA ARG A 147 32.04 49.64 -15.58
C ARG A 147 32.23 48.12 -15.78
N SER A 148 31.22 47.31 -15.48
CA SER A 148 31.29 45.86 -15.63
C SER A 148 30.03 45.32 -16.28
N SER A 149 30.22 44.41 -17.25
CA SER A 149 29.12 43.64 -17.85
C SER A 149 28.63 42.48 -16.97
N ASP A 150 29.37 42.15 -15.89
CA ASP A 150 29.04 41.07 -14.95
C ASP A 150 28.84 41.64 -13.53
N PHE A 151 27.97 42.64 -13.42
CA PHE A 151 27.67 43.31 -12.17
C PHE A 151 26.57 42.54 -11.41
N ARG A 152 26.92 41.91 -10.28
CA ARG A 152 25.98 41.09 -9.50
C ARG A 152 25.74 41.69 -8.11
N ILE A 153 24.50 42.09 -7.86
CA ILE A 153 24.03 42.53 -6.54
C ILE A 153 23.58 41.29 -5.76
N ILE A 154 24.09 41.13 -4.55
CA ILE A 154 23.87 39.93 -3.73
C ILE A 154 23.27 40.24 -2.36
N SER A 155 23.39 41.48 -1.87
CA SER A 155 22.80 41.88 -0.60
C SER A 155 22.34 43.33 -0.62
N LEU A 156 21.27 43.61 0.12
CA LEU A 156 20.68 44.93 0.27
C LEU A 156 20.38 45.19 1.74
N PHE A 157 20.65 46.41 2.21
CA PHE A 157 20.35 46.81 3.58
C PHE A 157 20.01 48.30 3.64
N GLU A 158 18.98 48.68 4.39
CA GLU A 158 18.64 50.09 4.63
C GLU A 158 19.26 50.55 5.96
N ASP A 159 20.04 51.64 5.92
CA ASP A 159 20.56 52.26 7.14
C ASP A 159 19.51 53.14 7.85
N LYS A 160 19.79 53.55 9.09
CA LYS A 160 18.89 54.41 9.88
C LYS A 160 18.59 55.78 9.24
N ASN A 161 19.37 56.21 8.25
CA ASN A 161 19.16 57.46 7.52
C ASN A 161 18.32 57.25 6.24
N GLY A 162 17.92 56.02 5.93
CA GLY A 162 17.18 55.65 4.73
C GLY A 162 18.06 55.56 3.47
N ASN A 163 19.39 55.44 3.62
CA ASN A 163 20.26 55.09 2.51
C ASN A 163 20.26 53.57 2.31
N ILE A 164 20.48 53.15 1.07
CA ILE A 164 20.52 51.74 0.69
C ILE A 164 21.97 51.33 0.48
N TRP A 165 22.43 50.38 1.29
CA TRP A 165 23.67 49.67 1.07
C TRP A 165 23.43 48.54 0.08
N VAL A 166 24.29 48.48 -0.93
CA VAL A 166 24.24 47.49 -2.01
C VAL A 166 25.53 46.71 -2.00
N GLY A 167 25.49 45.47 -1.52
CA GLY A 167 26.62 44.54 -1.56
C GLY A 167 26.67 43.80 -2.88
N THR A 168 27.87 43.66 -3.44
CA THR A 168 28.08 43.03 -4.74
C THR A 168 29.05 41.85 -4.65
N TYR A 169 29.00 40.98 -5.67
CA TYR A 169 29.98 39.92 -5.86
C TYR A 169 31.12 40.43 -6.75
N GLY A 170 32.22 40.88 -6.13
CA GLY A 170 33.47 41.23 -6.83
C GLY A 170 33.75 42.71 -6.99
N HIS A 171 32.84 43.61 -6.60
CA HIS A 171 33.02 45.08 -6.73
C HIS A 171 32.93 45.83 -5.40
N GLY A 172 32.71 45.14 -4.28
CA GLY A 172 32.58 45.73 -2.95
C GLY A 172 31.14 46.16 -2.62
N ALA A 173 31.01 47.25 -1.86
CA ALA A 173 29.73 47.79 -1.42
C ALA A 173 29.51 49.21 -1.95
N TYR A 174 28.26 49.52 -2.29
CA TYR A 174 27.83 50.86 -2.68
C TYR A 174 26.86 51.40 -1.64
N LEU A 175 27.10 52.62 -1.16
CA LEU A 175 26.12 53.39 -0.41
C LEU A 175 25.35 54.27 -1.38
N LEU A 176 24.08 53.95 -1.61
CA LEU A 176 23.15 54.68 -2.46
C LEU A 176 22.24 55.56 -1.61
N ASN A 177 22.19 56.85 -1.91
CA ASN A 177 21.16 57.75 -1.38
C ASN A 177 19.95 57.80 -2.34
N PRO A 178 18.77 57.27 -1.96
CA PRO A 178 17.61 57.22 -2.87
C PRO A 178 17.04 58.59 -3.26
N ALA A 179 17.29 59.63 -2.45
CA ALA A 179 16.75 60.97 -2.68
C ALA A 179 17.58 61.74 -3.73
N THR A 180 18.91 61.60 -3.70
CA THR A 180 19.82 62.30 -4.63
C THR A 180 20.29 61.41 -5.78
N GLY A 181 20.19 60.09 -5.65
CA GLY A 181 20.78 59.11 -6.57
C GLY A 181 22.31 59.02 -6.46
N SER A 182 22.92 59.70 -5.50
CA SER A 182 24.38 59.67 -5.29
C SER A 182 24.81 58.30 -4.77
N THR A 183 25.94 57.81 -5.27
CA THR A 183 26.55 56.54 -4.86
C THR A 183 27.98 56.75 -4.37
N THR A 184 28.34 56.07 -3.28
CA THR A 184 29.72 56.01 -2.77
C THR A 184 30.21 54.57 -2.76
N LEU A 185 31.35 54.31 -3.40
CA LEU A 185 31.96 52.98 -3.46
C LEU A 185 32.88 52.74 -2.26
N PHE A 186 32.79 51.52 -1.73
CA PHE A 186 33.69 50.91 -0.77
C PHE A 186 34.20 49.60 -1.37
N SER A 187 35.51 49.48 -1.52
CA SER A 187 36.18 48.28 -2.04
C SER A 187 37.41 47.98 -1.17
N GLU A 188 38.12 46.91 -1.47
CA GLU A 188 39.44 46.60 -0.87
C GLU A 188 40.42 47.78 -1.01
N ALA A 189 40.37 48.52 -2.12
CA ALA A 189 41.18 49.73 -2.31
C ALA A 189 40.82 50.87 -1.33
N GLN A 190 39.64 50.81 -0.70
CA GLN A 190 39.23 51.71 0.37
C GLN A 190 39.34 51.06 1.76
N GLY A 191 39.83 49.83 1.87
CA GLY A 191 40.08 49.12 3.12
C GLY A 191 39.06 48.05 3.50
N LEU A 192 38.08 47.72 2.65
CA LEU A 192 37.22 46.55 2.90
C LEU A 192 38.05 45.27 2.95
N ALA A 193 37.61 44.29 3.73
CA ALA A 193 38.33 43.03 3.83
C ALA A 193 38.28 42.19 2.54
N SER A 194 37.17 42.26 1.80
CA SER A 194 36.99 41.61 0.50
C SER A 194 35.94 42.35 -0.32
N ASN A 195 36.04 42.28 -1.65
CA ASN A 195 35.06 42.85 -2.58
C ASN A 195 33.78 42.00 -2.75
N ASN A 196 33.69 40.84 -2.11
CA ASN A 196 32.51 39.96 -2.16
C ASN A 196 31.66 40.15 -0.89
N ILE A 197 30.59 40.94 -0.98
CA ILE A 197 29.81 41.40 0.18
C ILE A 197 28.52 40.58 0.33
N MET A 198 28.59 39.48 1.07
CA MET A 198 27.52 38.49 1.17
C MET A 198 26.30 38.97 1.97
N SER A 199 26.52 39.76 3.02
CA SER A 199 25.44 40.28 3.87
C SER A 199 25.88 41.56 4.58
N ILE A 200 24.90 42.42 4.89
CA ILE A 200 25.12 43.73 5.51
C ILE A 200 24.10 43.91 6.63
N CYS A 201 24.56 44.35 7.80
CA CYS A 201 23.69 44.73 8.91
C CYS A 201 24.25 45.96 9.65
N ASP A 202 23.51 46.49 10.62
CA ASP A 202 23.96 47.57 11.50
C ASP A 202 24.07 47.12 12.96
N ASP A 203 24.95 47.76 13.73
CA ASP A 203 24.96 47.64 15.18
C ASP A 203 24.05 48.68 15.85
N LYS A 204 23.89 48.59 17.18
CA LYS A 204 23.05 49.52 17.96
C LYS A 204 23.43 50.99 17.76
N ASP A 205 24.70 51.27 17.51
CA ASP A 205 25.25 52.62 17.34
C ASP A 205 25.10 53.12 15.88
N GLY A 206 24.62 52.26 14.98
CA GLY A 206 24.43 52.54 13.55
C GLY A 206 25.70 52.43 12.73
N ASN A 207 26.73 51.72 13.23
CA ASN A 207 27.87 51.34 12.41
C ASN A 207 27.46 50.18 11.50
N ILE A 208 28.07 50.12 10.33
CA ILE A 208 27.72 49.13 9.31
C ILE A 208 28.70 47.98 9.39
N TRP A 209 28.17 46.77 9.40
CA TRP A 209 28.91 45.53 9.42
C TRP A 209 28.63 44.75 8.15
N MET A 210 29.70 44.21 7.55
CA MET A 210 29.63 43.48 6.29
C MET A 210 30.27 42.10 6.47
N ALA A 211 29.50 41.06 6.23
CA ALA A 211 30.02 39.71 6.04
C ALA A 211 30.62 39.60 4.64
N THR A 212 31.88 39.16 4.56
CA THR A 212 32.61 39.09 3.30
C THR A 212 33.05 37.67 2.99
N LEU A 213 33.12 37.34 1.70
CA LEU A 213 33.66 36.06 1.24
C LEU A 213 35.17 36.19 1.03
N GLY A 214 35.96 35.66 1.97
CA GLY A 214 37.42 35.57 1.90
C GLY A 214 38.20 36.65 2.67
N GLY A 215 37.52 37.50 3.45
CA GLY A 215 38.15 38.55 4.28
C GLY A 215 37.62 38.63 5.72
N GLY A 216 36.70 37.74 6.12
CA GLY A 216 36.02 37.81 7.40
C GLY A 216 34.96 38.90 7.41
N VAL A 217 35.02 39.79 8.39
CA VAL A 217 33.97 40.80 8.63
C VAL A 217 34.57 42.21 8.62
N THR A 218 33.92 43.14 7.92
CA THR A 218 34.30 44.56 7.92
C THR A 218 33.32 45.39 8.75
N LYS A 219 33.82 46.25 9.64
CA LYS A 219 33.07 47.28 10.35
C LYS A 219 33.42 48.67 9.82
N ILE A 220 32.41 49.44 9.42
CA ILE A 220 32.53 50.84 9.04
C ILE A 220 31.91 51.70 10.14
N THR A 221 32.74 52.54 10.75
CA THR A 221 32.33 53.52 11.76
C THR A 221 32.47 54.95 11.23
N TRP A 222 31.65 55.84 11.76
CA TRP A 222 31.64 57.25 11.41
C TRP A 222 32.08 58.09 12.60
N SER A 223 33.01 59.03 12.42
CA SER A 223 33.50 59.92 13.47
C SER A 223 33.02 61.38 13.28
N GLY A 224 32.69 62.02 14.41
CA GLY A 224 32.33 63.46 14.54
C GLY A 224 30.88 63.73 14.97
N GLU A 225 30.65 64.85 15.69
CA GLU A 225 29.33 65.30 16.20
C GLU A 225 28.26 65.49 15.09
N ASN A 226 28.67 65.53 13.82
CA ASN A 226 27.81 65.62 12.64
C ASN A 226 27.99 64.47 11.62
N LYS A 227 28.62 63.33 12.00
CA LYS A 227 28.82 62.12 11.17
C LYS A 227 29.35 62.32 9.72
N SER A 228 29.96 63.47 9.40
CA SER A 228 30.19 63.90 8.00
C SER A 228 31.66 64.11 7.60
N ARG A 229 32.66 63.82 8.46
CA ARG A 229 34.07 64.11 8.09
C ARG A 229 35.14 63.07 8.44
N GLY A 230 34.84 61.99 9.13
CA GLY A 230 35.77 60.87 9.25
C GLY A 230 35.03 59.53 9.20
N ARG A 231 35.58 58.59 8.44
CA ARG A 231 35.14 57.18 8.44
C ARG A 231 36.34 56.31 8.80
N GLN A 232 36.14 55.31 9.65
CA GLN A 232 37.14 54.29 9.92
C GLN A 232 36.59 52.93 9.50
N ILE A 233 37.41 52.17 8.78
CA ILE A 233 37.12 50.82 8.36
C ILE A 233 38.05 49.91 9.13
N LYS A 234 37.48 48.93 9.83
CA LYS A 234 38.23 47.93 10.59
C LYS A 234 37.76 46.55 10.16
N ASN A 235 38.71 45.68 9.85
CA ASN A 235 38.46 44.30 9.44
C ASN A 235 38.72 43.37 10.62
N TYR A 236 37.96 42.28 10.70
CA TYR A 236 38.07 41.25 11.71
C TYR A 236 38.21 39.89 11.03
N SER A 237 39.22 39.13 11.42
CA SER A 237 39.53 37.81 10.87
C SER A 237 39.45 36.71 11.95
N GLU A 238 39.94 35.52 11.63
CA GLU A 238 40.09 34.42 12.59
C GLU A 238 40.99 34.79 13.78
N GLU A 239 41.99 35.66 13.57
CA GLU A 239 42.86 36.14 14.64
C GLU A 239 42.12 37.00 15.67
N ASP A 240 41.02 37.65 15.26
CA ASP A 240 40.14 38.42 16.15
C ASP A 240 39.04 37.57 16.79
N GLY A 241 38.93 36.29 16.43
CA GLY A 241 37.91 35.36 16.95
C GLY A 241 36.68 35.16 16.05
N ILE A 242 36.72 35.58 14.77
CA ILE A 242 35.74 35.12 13.78
C ILE A 242 35.98 33.64 13.49
N GLY A 243 34.93 32.82 13.39
CA GLY A 243 35.09 31.38 13.17
C GLY A 243 35.76 31.01 11.84
N SER A 244 35.53 31.80 10.79
CA SER A 244 36.12 31.63 9.47
C SER A 244 36.08 32.93 8.66
N ILE A 245 37.07 33.14 7.79
CA ILE A 245 37.12 34.30 6.88
C ILE A 245 36.04 34.27 5.77
N TYR A 246 35.29 33.18 5.64
CA TYR A 246 34.18 33.05 4.70
C TYR A 246 32.85 33.29 5.43
N ALA A 247 32.48 34.56 5.62
CA ALA A 247 31.24 34.95 6.29
C ALA A 247 30.10 35.12 5.27
N TYR A 248 29.02 34.34 5.41
CA TYR A 248 27.85 34.37 4.52
C TYR A 248 26.75 35.31 4.98
N TYR A 249 26.50 35.40 6.28
CA TYR A 249 25.34 36.12 6.79
C TYR A 249 25.69 36.93 8.03
N ALA A 250 25.17 38.15 8.12
CA ALA A 250 25.29 39.03 9.27
C ALA A 250 23.89 39.38 9.79
N PHE A 251 23.65 39.16 11.07
CA PHE A 251 22.35 39.34 11.72
C PHE A 251 22.51 40.07 13.06
N ARG A 252 21.60 40.98 13.40
CA ARG A 252 21.56 41.61 14.73
C ARG A 252 20.35 41.10 15.49
N ASP A 253 20.58 40.53 16.68
CA ASP A 253 19.50 40.09 17.58
C ASP A 253 18.91 41.25 18.40
N SER A 254 17.80 40.99 19.09
CA SER A 254 17.08 41.95 19.94
C SER A 254 17.88 42.42 21.17
N LYS A 255 18.92 41.67 21.55
CA LYS A 255 19.86 42.01 22.62
C LYS A 255 21.05 42.83 22.11
N ASN A 256 21.05 43.18 20.82
CA ASN A 256 22.11 43.92 20.11
C ASN A 256 23.42 43.14 19.93
N ASN A 257 23.43 41.82 20.09
CA ASN A 257 24.56 41.03 19.63
C ASN A 257 24.52 40.93 18.11
N LEU A 258 25.69 40.87 17.49
CA LEU A 258 25.82 40.53 16.08
C LEU A 258 26.13 39.05 15.95
N TRP A 259 25.54 38.42 14.97
CA TRP A 259 25.72 37.02 14.63
C TRP A 259 26.21 36.92 13.21
N PHE A 260 27.25 36.10 13.01
CA PHE A 260 27.86 35.84 11.72
C PHE A 260 27.79 34.35 11.42
N GLY A 261 27.08 33.99 10.34
CA GLY A 261 27.12 32.64 9.79
C GLY A 261 28.33 32.49 8.88
N THR A 262 29.14 31.46 9.11
CA THR A 262 30.41 31.26 8.39
C THR A 262 30.47 29.88 7.72
N ASP A 263 31.32 29.76 6.71
CA ASP A 263 31.70 28.50 6.07
C ASP A 263 32.93 27.91 6.77
N GLY A 264 32.78 26.81 7.50
CA GLY A 264 33.84 26.11 8.21
C GLY A 264 34.14 26.61 9.63
N GLY A 265 33.51 27.69 10.08
CA GLY A 265 33.69 28.28 11.42
C GLY A 265 32.46 28.25 12.33
N GLY A 266 31.34 27.74 11.84
CA GLY A 266 30.05 27.74 12.52
C GLY A 266 29.42 29.12 12.65
N ALA A 267 28.75 29.38 13.78
CA ALA A 267 28.12 30.66 14.09
C ALA A 267 29.01 31.47 15.03
N THR A 268 29.34 32.71 14.68
CA THR A 268 30.11 33.61 15.56
C THR A 268 29.22 34.70 16.11
N ARG A 269 29.17 34.85 17.44
CA ARG A 269 28.48 35.94 18.14
C ARG A 269 29.47 37.01 18.56
N TYR A 270 29.13 38.28 18.34
CA TYR A 270 29.82 39.46 18.86
C TYR A 270 28.92 40.20 19.84
N ASP A 271 29.34 40.28 21.11
CA ASP A 271 28.57 40.90 22.20
C ASP A 271 28.79 42.42 22.34
N GLY A 272 29.54 43.02 21.39
CA GLY A 272 29.99 44.42 21.46
C GLY A 272 31.42 44.57 21.95
N VAL A 273 32.01 43.50 22.52
CA VAL A 273 33.39 43.48 23.02
C VAL A 273 34.16 42.30 22.43
N ASN A 274 33.64 41.07 22.57
CA ASN A 274 34.31 39.83 22.22
C ASN A 274 33.56 39.07 21.12
N PHE A 275 34.31 38.37 20.29
CA PHE A 275 33.78 37.33 19.41
C PHE A 275 33.77 35.97 20.12
N THR A 276 32.72 35.19 19.91
CA THR A 276 32.58 33.83 20.43
C THR A 276 32.01 32.95 19.33
N SER A 277 32.80 31.98 18.85
CA SER A 277 32.38 31.04 17.81
C SER A 277 31.82 29.76 18.39
N PHE A 278 30.73 29.30 17.80
CA PHE A 278 30.05 28.05 18.10
C PHE A 278 30.14 27.14 16.88
N ASN A 279 30.80 26.00 17.02
CA ASN A 279 31.09 25.05 15.94
C ASN A 279 30.93 23.59 16.43
N ASN A 280 31.20 22.62 15.56
CA ASN A 280 31.09 21.19 15.84
C ASN A 280 32.02 20.70 16.95
N SER A 281 33.24 21.24 16.99
CA SER A 281 34.26 20.79 17.94
C SER A 281 34.08 21.35 19.35
N SER A 282 33.43 22.51 19.51
CA SER A 282 33.48 23.27 20.77
C SER A 282 32.21 24.04 21.14
N GLY A 283 31.17 24.02 20.28
CA GLY A 283 30.07 24.99 20.37
C GLY A 283 28.65 24.43 20.29
N GLY A 284 28.46 23.10 20.26
CA GLY A 284 27.13 22.48 20.33
C GLY A 284 26.30 22.51 19.03
N LEU A 285 26.83 23.10 17.95
CA LEU A 285 26.36 22.83 16.58
C LEU A 285 26.95 21.50 16.11
N LYS A 286 26.34 20.78 15.16
CA LYS A 286 26.95 19.57 14.55
C LYS A 286 27.50 19.82 13.15
N SER A 287 27.46 21.06 12.69
CA SER A 287 27.92 21.50 11.38
C SER A 287 28.63 22.84 11.52
N ASP A 288 29.73 22.97 10.79
CA ASP A 288 30.58 24.15 10.81
C ASP A 288 30.18 25.16 9.73
N ILE A 289 29.11 24.88 8.98
CA ILE A 289 28.63 25.72 7.88
C ILE A 289 27.25 26.25 8.26
N VAL A 290 27.17 27.57 8.47
CA VAL A 290 25.95 28.26 8.86
C VAL A 290 25.50 29.17 7.73
N TYR A 291 24.32 28.87 7.18
CA TYR A 291 23.76 29.61 6.06
C TYR A 291 22.87 30.75 6.51
N SER A 292 22.00 30.54 7.48
CA SER A 292 20.95 31.51 7.82
C SER A 292 20.74 31.62 9.32
N ILE A 293 20.35 32.80 9.79
CA ILE A 293 20.12 33.10 11.20
C ILE A 293 18.86 33.95 11.33
N ALA A 294 17.98 33.61 12.26
CA ALA A 294 16.78 34.36 12.60
C ALA A 294 16.61 34.44 14.12
N GLU A 295 15.74 35.32 14.59
CA GLU A 295 15.39 35.41 16.01
C GLU A 295 13.88 35.40 16.16
N ASP A 296 13.37 34.57 17.08
CA ASP A 296 11.94 34.51 17.36
C ASP A 296 11.45 35.61 18.31
N LYS A 297 10.14 35.66 18.56
CA LYS A 297 9.54 36.70 19.42
C LYS A 297 9.95 36.59 20.89
N ASN A 298 10.49 35.45 21.31
CA ASN A 298 10.96 35.21 22.67
C ASN A 298 12.46 35.52 22.83
N GLY A 299 13.13 35.97 21.76
CA GLY A 299 14.55 36.28 21.75
C GLY A 299 15.46 35.05 21.69
N VAL A 300 14.93 33.92 21.21
CA VAL A 300 15.71 32.72 20.90
C VAL A 300 16.26 32.85 19.49
N VAL A 301 17.57 32.63 19.35
CA VAL A 301 18.25 32.70 18.05
C VAL A 301 18.17 31.34 17.38
N TRP A 302 17.70 31.32 16.14
CA TRP A 302 17.56 30.13 15.29
C TRP A 302 18.64 30.14 14.22
N ILE A 303 19.35 29.03 14.06
CA ILE A 303 20.51 28.90 13.17
C ILE A 303 20.27 27.74 12.21
N GLY A 304 20.39 28.02 10.91
CA GLY A 304 20.29 27.05 9.83
C GLY A 304 21.67 26.62 9.38
N THR A 305 21.91 25.31 9.36
CA THR A 305 23.24 24.75 9.07
C THR A 305 23.22 23.89 7.81
N GLN A 306 24.38 23.63 7.20
CA GLN A 306 24.47 22.60 6.16
C GLN A 306 24.31 21.21 6.77
N GLU A 307 23.33 20.45 6.27
CA GLU A 307 23.03 19.04 6.60
C GLU A 307 22.71 18.74 8.07
N GLY A 308 22.82 19.73 8.96
CA GLY A 308 22.57 19.61 10.39
C GLY A 308 21.17 20.04 10.82
N GLY A 309 20.33 20.51 9.90
CA GLY A 309 19.00 21.05 10.18
C GLY A 309 19.08 22.44 10.80
N ILE A 310 18.18 22.70 11.76
CA ILE A 310 18.11 23.97 12.49
C ILE A 310 18.50 23.78 13.95
N TYR A 311 19.01 24.84 14.56
CA TYR A 311 19.37 24.89 15.97
C TYR A 311 18.74 26.10 16.62
N SER A 312 18.07 25.92 17.76
CA SER A 312 17.66 27.03 18.63
C SER A 312 18.70 27.28 19.70
N PHE A 313 19.03 28.53 19.97
CA PHE A 313 19.95 28.98 20.99
C PHE A 313 19.25 29.93 21.97
N ASN A 314 19.11 29.48 23.21
CA ASN A 314 18.43 30.22 24.27
C ASN A 314 19.36 31.20 25.04
N GLY A 315 20.63 31.32 24.62
CA GLY A 315 21.65 32.12 25.30
C GLY A 315 22.73 31.29 26.01
N SER A 316 22.43 30.02 26.34
CA SER A 316 23.36 29.12 27.02
C SER A 316 23.62 27.81 26.26
N SER A 317 22.61 27.28 25.57
CA SER A 317 22.67 25.95 24.97
C SER A 317 21.97 25.89 23.63
N PHE A 318 22.48 25.04 22.73
CA PHE A 318 21.85 24.70 21.47
C PHE A 318 20.92 23.50 21.60
N THR A 319 19.77 23.56 20.96
CA THR A 319 18.86 22.42 20.74
C THR A 319 18.69 22.23 19.24
N ASN A 320 18.92 21.02 18.75
CA ASN A 320 18.85 20.66 17.34
C ASN A 320 17.46 20.14 16.98
N TYR A 321 16.98 20.53 15.79
CA TYR A 321 15.75 20.01 15.19
C TYR A 321 16.05 19.59 13.75
N GLY A 322 15.83 18.32 13.46
CA GLY A 322 16.02 17.70 12.16
C GLY A 322 14.75 17.07 11.60
N ALA A 323 14.92 15.94 10.92
CA ALA A 323 13.84 15.23 10.25
C ALA A 323 12.77 14.71 11.22
N GLU A 324 13.15 14.42 12.46
CA GLU A 324 12.26 14.03 13.56
C GLU A 324 11.24 15.12 13.92
N SER A 325 11.59 16.38 13.67
CA SER A 325 10.68 17.52 13.84
C SER A 325 9.88 17.80 12.57
N GLY A 326 9.92 16.93 11.56
CA GLY A 326 9.20 17.10 10.30
C GLY A 326 9.86 18.06 9.30
N ILE A 327 11.13 18.43 9.50
CA ILE A 327 11.88 19.24 8.52
C ILE A 327 12.34 18.33 7.37
N ARG A 328 12.00 18.67 6.13
CA ARG A 328 12.27 17.84 4.94
C ARG A 328 13.71 17.94 4.45
N ASP A 329 14.29 19.13 4.56
CA ASP A 329 15.65 19.40 4.10
C ASP A 329 16.47 20.00 5.24
N LEU A 330 17.59 19.34 5.54
CA LEU A 330 18.46 19.69 6.64
C LEU A 330 19.49 20.78 6.27
N SER A 331 19.38 21.35 5.08
CA SER A 331 20.20 22.45 4.58
C SER A 331 19.32 23.65 4.19
N PRO A 332 18.73 24.38 5.15
CA PRO A 332 17.85 25.50 4.84
C PRO A 332 18.61 26.66 4.19
N ASP A 333 18.07 27.16 3.08
CA ASP A 333 18.60 28.34 2.38
C ASP A 333 18.21 29.64 3.09
N ILE A 334 17.05 29.65 3.75
CA ILE A 334 16.49 30.82 4.45
C ILE A 334 15.81 30.39 5.75
N LEU A 335 16.11 31.10 6.83
CA LEU A 335 15.30 31.16 8.04
C LEU A 335 14.69 32.55 8.19
N SER A 336 13.38 32.60 8.41
CA SER A 336 12.67 33.86 8.64
C SER A 336 11.50 33.66 9.59
N MET A 337 11.22 34.65 10.44
CA MET A 337 9.99 34.64 11.23
C MET A 337 8.82 35.07 10.37
N GLY A 338 7.78 34.23 10.30
CA GLY A 338 6.51 34.56 9.68
C GLY A 338 5.57 35.35 10.60
N ALA A 339 4.28 35.26 10.33
CA ALA A 339 3.24 35.76 11.22
C ALA A 339 3.13 34.87 12.48
N GLY A 340 2.68 35.43 13.60
CA GLY A 340 2.68 34.68 14.86
C GLY A 340 4.10 34.41 15.36
N ASN A 341 4.36 33.22 15.92
CA ASN A 341 5.70 32.76 16.27
C ASN A 341 6.13 31.61 15.34
N ASP A 342 5.69 31.65 14.09
CA ASP A 342 6.04 30.66 13.08
C ASP A 342 7.44 30.95 12.53
N LEU A 343 8.34 29.97 12.62
CA LEU A 343 9.62 29.95 11.94
C LEU A 343 9.42 29.34 10.55
N VAL A 344 9.66 30.14 9.52
CA VAL A 344 9.62 29.75 8.11
C VAL A 344 11.01 29.30 7.70
N ILE A 345 11.08 28.09 7.17
CA ILE A 345 12.29 27.38 6.77
C ILE A 345 12.15 27.11 5.27
N ALA A 346 12.83 27.88 4.43
CA ALA A 346 12.78 27.67 2.98
C ALA A 346 14.04 26.95 2.49
N HIS A 347 13.82 25.98 1.60
CA HIS A 347 14.85 25.11 1.06
C HIS A 347 14.42 24.62 -0.34
N LYS A 348 15.31 23.95 -1.07
CA LYS A 348 15.02 23.47 -2.46
C LYS A 348 13.83 22.51 -2.58
N GLY A 349 13.47 21.83 -1.50
CA GLY A 349 12.31 20.94 -1.43
C GLY A 349 10.96 21.65 -1.14
N GLY A 350 10.97 22.95 -0.88
CA GLY A 350 9.79 23.75 -0.56
C GLY A 350 9.95 24.59 0.71
N ILE A 351 8.84 24.80 1.41
CA ILE A 351 8.82 25.59 2.64
C ILE A 351 8.29 24.73 3.78
N ASP A 352 9.03 24.68 4.88
CA ASP A 352 8.61 24.08 6.13
C ASP A 352 8.33 25.17 7.16
N VAL A 353 7.31 25.00 7.99
CA VAL A 353 6.92 25.96 9.02
C VAL A 353 6.82 25.30 10.37
N LEU A 354 7.65 25.74 11.30
CA LEU A 354 7.70 25.26 12.67
C LEU A 354 7.10 26.32 13.60
N ASN A 355 6.31 25.93 14.59
CA ASN A 355 5.95 26.86 15.66
C ASN A 355 7.14 26.98 16.62
N ALA A 356 7.80 28.14 16.67
CA ALA A 356 8.98 28.34 17.50
C ALA A 356 8.68 28.23 19.01
N SER A 357 7.42 28.42 19.43
CA SER A 357 6.99 28.18 20.82
C SER A 357 6.76 26.71 21.17
N ASP A 358 6.43 25.87 20.17
CA ASP A 358 6.26 24.41 20.35
C ASP A 358 6.86 23.66 19.14
N PRO A 359 8.20 23.55 19.08
CA PRO A 359 8.94 23.08 17.91
C PRO A 359 8.94 21.54 17.75
N LYS A 360 7.78 20.90 17.87
CA LYS A 360 7.65 19.43 17.78
C LYS A 360 7.46 18.91 16.37
N GLN A 361 6.67 19.61 15.56
CA GLN A 361 6.27 19.15 14.23
C GLN A 361 6.17 20.33 13.28
N ALA A 362 6.96 20.31 12.22
CA ALA A 362 6.90 21.25 11.12
C ALA A 362 5.77 20.88 10.17
N ARG A 363 5.13 21.92 9.64
CA ARG A 363 4.15 21.84 8.55
C ARG A 363 4.89 21.98 7.24
N GLN A 364 4.68 21.05 6.32
CA GLN A 364 5.43 20.95 5.08
C GLN A 364 4.61 21.46 3.90
N TYR A 365 5.21 22.29 3.07
CA TYR A 365 4.60 22.81 1.87
C TYR A 365 5.47 22.55 0.64
N SER A 366 5.02 21.68 -0.26
CA SER A 366 5.69 21.37 -1.52
C SER A 366 5.19 22.28 -2.62
N LEU A 367 6.02 23.22 -3.08
CA LEU A 367 5.66 24.14 -4.16
C LEU A 367 5.66 23.45 -5.53
N GLY A 368 6.47 22.40 -5.71
CA GLY A 368 6.49 21.61 -6.94
C GLY A 368 5.17 20.89 -7.23
N GLU A 369 4.45 20.44 -6.20
CA GLU A 369 3.09 19.88 -6.35
C GLU A 369 2.06 20.92 -6.79
N GLU A 370 2.36 22.21 -6.61
CA GLU A 370 1.54 23.33 -7.08
C GLU A 370 1.96 23.82 -8.47
N GLY A 371 2.93 23.14 -9.12
CA GLY A 371 3.49 23.56 -10.41
C GLY A 371 4.38 24.81 -10.32
N ILE A 372 4.82 25.18 -9.11
CA ILE A 372 5.70 26.32 -8.87
C ILE A 372 7.14 25.83 -8.82
N ASP A 373 7.98 26.36 -9.71
CA ASP A 373 9.42 26.14 -9.66
C ASP A 373 10.04 26.94 -8.51
N PHE A 374 10.52 26.22 -7.49
CA PHE A 374 10.97 26.81 -6.23
C PHE A 374 12.44 26.50 -5.95
N THR A 375 13.30 27.44 -6.33
CA THR A 375 14.75 27.42 -6.08
C THR A 375 15.14 28.67 -5.29
N PRO A 376 14.96 28.66 -3.94
CA PRO A 376 15.22 29.84 -3.12
C PRO A 376 16.70 30.22 -3.18
N ASN A 377 16.97 31.51 -3.38
CA ASN A 377 18.32 32.05 -3.26
C ASN A 377 18.64 32.28 -1.78
N GLN A 378 19.80 31.82 -1.34
CA GLN A 378 20.23 31.85 0.06
C GLN A 378 20.13 33.26 0.68
N ASN A 379 19.43 33.36 1.81
CA ASN A 379 19.15 34.60 2.54
C ASN A 379 18.50 35.73 1.72
N VAL A 380 17.92 35.45 0.55
CA VAL A 380 17.21 36.45 -0.25
C VAL A 380 15.76 36.48 0.19
N PHE A 381 15.48 37.21 1.25
CA PHE A 381 14.11 37.37 1.74
C PHE A 381 13.89 38.72 2.45
N PHE A 382 12.62 39.09 2.61
CA PHE A 382 12.21 40.05 3.63
C PHE A 382 10.84 39.66 4.17
N ARG A 383 10.50 40.21 5.34
CA ARG A 383 9.16 40.11 5.91
C ARG A 383 8.44 41.44 5.75
N ASP A 384 7.23 41.40 5.21
CA ASP A 384 6.40 42.59 5.14
C ASP A 384 5.73 42.92 6.49
N ARG A 385 5.02 44.04 6.54
CA ARG A 385 4.34 44.51 7.76
C ARG A 385 3.19 43.60 8.21
N LEU A 386 2.70 42.74 7.32
CA LEU A 386 1.63 41.77 7.61
C LEU A 386 2.19 40.43 8.12
N GLY A 387 3.52 40.29 8.20
CA GLY A 387 4.17 39.04 8.59
C GLY A 387 4.27 38.02 7.46
N VAL A 388 4.02 38.43 6.22
CA VAL A 388 4.20 37.59 5.03
C VAL A 388 5.67 37.62 4.63
N VAL A 389 6.20 36.45 4.29
CA VAL A 389 7.62 36.30 3.91
C VAL A 389 7.72 36.31 2.40
N TRP A 390 8.55 37.21 1.87
CA TRP A 390 8.90 37.27 0.45
C TRP A 390 10.25 36.61 0.26
N ILE A 391 10.36 35.69 -0.69
CA ILE A 391 11.53 34.87 -0.97
C ILE A 391 11.94 35.10 -2.42
N GLY A 392 13.19 35.51 -2.65
CA GLY A 392 13.77 35.57 -3.99
C GLY A 392 14.23 34.19 -4.46
N THR A 393 13.89 33.84 -5.69
CA THR A 393 14.30 32.59 -6.33
C THR A 393 15.03 32.88 -7.64
N ASP A 394 15.50 31.84 -8.33
CA ASP A 394 15.99 31.97 -9.71
C ASP A 394 14.85 32.11 -10.75
N HIS A 395 13.59 31.97 -10.32
CA HIS A 395 12.38 31.98 -11.15
C HIS A 395 11.30 32.95 -10.64
N GLY A 396 11.72 34.05 -10.02
CA GLY A 396 10.88 35.15 -9.56
C GLY A 396 10.99 35.41 -8.07
N ALA A 397 9.95 36.00 -7.50
CA ALA A 397 9.78 36.09 -6.07
C ALA A 397 8.53 35.32 -5.63
N VAL A 398 8.65 34.55 -4.57
CA VAL A 398 7.55 33.82 -3.94
C VAL A 398 7.17 34.50 -2.66
N LYS A 399 5.90 34.87 -2.55
CA LYS A 399 5.30 35.43 -1.35
C LYS A 399 4.56 34.33 -0.61
N PHE A 400 4.96 34.08 0.64
CA PHE A 400 4.47 32.99 1.47
C PHE A 400 3.82 33.46 2.76
N ARG A 401 2.62 32.95 3.03
CA ARG A 401 1.86 33.22 4.26
C ARG A 401 1.90 32.02 5.21
N SER A 402 2.56 32.19 6.36
CA SER A 402 2.70 31.12 7.37
C SER A 402 1.42 30.90 8.19
N SER A 403 0.70 31.97 8.55
CA SER A 403 -0.46 31.88 9.44
C SER A 403 -1.68 31.23 8.77
N PHE A 404 -2.29 30.26 9.45
CA PHE A 404 -3.62 29.76 9.12
C PHE A 404 -4.67 30.82 9.41
N ASP A 405 -5.63 30.97 8.50
CA ASP A 405 -6.88 31.67 8.75
C ASP A 405 -7.98 30.65 9.08
N SER A 406 -9.12 31.09 9.62
CA SER A 406 -10.29 30.21 9.85
C SER A 406 -10.72 29.48 8.57
N LEU A 407 -10.41 30.06 7.41
CA LEU A 407 -10.71 29.53 6.08
C LEU A 407 -9.88 28.32 5.69
N ASP A 408 -8.68 28.18 6.25
CA ASP A 408 -7.82 27.02 5.95
C ASP A 408 -8.31 25.76 6.68
N PHE A 409 -9.22 25.92 7.66
CA PHE A 409 -9.93 24.83 8.36
C PHE A 409 -11.27 24.44 7.73
N LEU A 410 -11.63 25.05 6.59
CA LEU A 410 -12.86 24.67 5.89
C LEU A 410 -12.72 23.26 5.33
N THR A 411 -13.63 22.40 5.76
CA THR A 411 -13.70 21.02 5.29
C THR A 411 -14.55 20.92 4.03
N PRO A 412 -14.21 20.04 3.08
CA PRO A 412 -15.02 19.83 1.89
C PRO A 412 -16.44 19.39 2.25
N LYS A 413 -17.44 19.91 1.54
CA LYS A 413 -18.82 19.44 1.69
C LYS A 413 -19.00 18.17 0.86
N VAL A 414 -19.18 17.03 1.53
CA VAL A 414 -19.33 15.74 0.86
C VAL A 414 -20.79 15.49 0.51
N GLU A 415 -21.05 15.05 -0.71
CA GLU A 415 -22.37 14.67 -1.20
C GLU A 415 -22.27 13.39 -2.03
N PHE A 416 -23.31 12.54 -1.97
CA PHE A 416 -23.45 11.41 -2.87
C PHE A 416 -23.93 11.91 -4.24
N THR A 417 -23.26 11.52 -5.31
CA THR A 417 -23.63 11.88 -6.69
C THR A 417 -24.42 10.77 -7.37
N GLY A 418 -24.24 9.53 -6.95
CA GLY A 418 -24.90 8.39 -7.57
C GLY A 418 -24.80 7.12 -6.72
N LEU A 419 -25.78 6.24 -6.91
CA LEU A 419 -25.77 4.89 -6.39
C LEU A 419 -26.09 3.96 -7.55
N GLN A 420 -25.20 3.01 -7.85
CA GLN A 420 -25.48 1.95 -8.80
C GLN A 420 -25.64 0.62 -8.08
N VAL A 421 -26.71 -0.11 -8.39
CA VAL A 421 -26.93 -1.46 -7.89
C VAL A 421 -27.16 -2.37 -9.10
N MET A 422 -26.34 -3.42 -9.22
CA MET A 422 -26.34 -4.28 -10.42
C MET A 422 -26.18 -3.50 -11.74
N LEU A 423 -25.27 -2.50 -11.75
CA LEU A 423 -25.01 -1.60 -12.88
C LEU A 423 -26.21 -0.76 -13.33
N GLN A 424 -27.27 -0.68 -12.52
CA GLN A 424 -28.40 0.22 -12.75
C GLN A 424 -28.36 1.38 -11.75
N LEU A 425 -28.65 2.60 -12.22
CA LEU A 425 -28.71 3.79 -11.38
C LEU A 425 -29.95 3.77 -10.49
N TYR A 426 -29.74 3.99 -9.18
CA TYR A 426 -30.77 4.14 -8.18
C TYR A 426 -30.75 5.55 -7.58
N PRO A 427 -31.93 6.15 -7.30
CA PRO A 427 -31.98 7.41 -6.59
C PRO A 427 -31.48 7.22 -5.15
N LEU A 428 -30.75 8.20 -4.63
CA LEU A 428 -30.25 8.20 -3.24
C LEU A 428 -31.38 8.33 -2.21
N SER A 429 -32.56 8.79 -2.62
CA SER A 429 -33.81 8.75 -1.85
C SER A 429 -34.59 7.44 -2.03
N GLY A 430 -34.04 6.47 -2.76
CA GLY A 430 -34.66 5.20 -3.11
C GLY A 430 -34.87 4.26 -1.91
N PRO A 431 -35.39 3.04 -2.17
CA PRO A 431 -35.69 2.09 -1.10
C PRO A 431 -34.41 1.66 -0.37
N ALA A 432 -34.42 1.80 0.96
CA ALA A 432 -33.33 1.35 1.84
C ALA A 432 -33.26 -0.19 2.01
N GLU A 433 -34.08 -0.93 1.27
CA GLU A 433 -34.15 -2.39 1.32
C GLU A 433 -34.06 -2.99 -0.08
N PHE A 434 -33.09 -3.87 -0.26
CA PHE A 434 -32.77 -4.54 -1.52
C PHE A 434 -33.00 -6.06 -1.39
N ASP A 435 -33.38 -6.71 -2.49
CA ASP A 435 -33.50 -8.17 -2.55
C ASP A 435 -32.12 -8.84 -2.54
N TYR A 436 -32.02 -10.12 -2.16
CA TYR A 436 -30.75 -10.87 -2.12
C TYR A 436 -30.02 -10.93 -3.47
N ARG A 437 -30.73 -10.68 -4.57
CA ARG A 437 -30.18 -10.60 -5.94
C ARG A 437 -29.47 -9.29 -6.22
N HIS A 438 -29.71 -8.25 -5.43
CA HIS A 438 -29.10 -6.94 -5.58
C HIS A 438 -27.93 -6.84 -4.62
N ASN A 439 -26.82 -7.51 -4.95
CA ASN A 439 -25.66 -7.66 -4.06
C ASN A 439 -24.38 -6.98 -4.58
N GLN A 440 -24.45 -6.23 -5.69
CA GLN A 440 -23.34 -5.45 -6.22
C GLN A 440 -23.68 -3.97 -6.11
N PHE A 441 -22.88 -3.22 -5.36
CA PHE A 441 -23.09 -1.80 -5.08
C PHE A 441 -21.89 -0.97 -5.52
N VAL A 442 -22.16 0.16 -6.17
CA VAL A 442 -21.16 1.18 -6.50
C VAL A 442 -21.69 2.51 -5.99
N PHE A 443 -20.94 3.13 -5.09
CA PHE A 443 -21.23 4.44 -4.53
C PHE A 443 -20.38 5.48 -5.25
N GLU A 444 -21.03 6.52 -5.76
CA GLU A 444 -20.38 7.69 -6.34
C GLU A 444 -20.60 8.88 -5.41
N PHE A 445 -19.53 9.60 -5.11
CA PHE A 445 -19.55 10.73 -4.20
C PHE A 445 -18.58 11.83 -4.64
N THR A 446 -18.86 13.06 -4.22
CA THR A 446 -18.01 14.21 -4.48
C THR A 446 -17.84 15.05 -3.22
N GLY A 447 -16.64 15.55 -3.00
CA GLY A 447 -16.33 16.55 -1.99
C GLY A 447 -16.21 17.90 -2.69
N VAL A 448 -17.14 18.80 -2.42
CA VAL A 448 -17.10 20.17 -2.93
C VAL A 448 -16.13 20.96 -2.06
N TYR A 449 -15.01 21.34 -2.67
CA TYR A 449 -14.03 22.27 -2.12
C TYR A 449 -13.54 23.14 -3.27
N LEU A 450 -14.08 24.35 -3.38
CA LEU A 450 -13.89 25.24 -4.52
C LEU A 450 -12.47 25.82 -4.57
N LYS A 451 -11.77 25.93 -3.44
CA LYS A 451 -10.41 26.48 -3.38
C LYS A 451 -9.35 25.60 -4.06
N ALA A 452 -9.47 24.27 -3.97
CA ALA A 452 -8.55 23.31 -4.59
C ALA A 452 -9.26 21.95 -4.82
N PRO A 453 -10.19 21.86 -5.79
CA PRO A 453 -11.04 20.67 -5.99
C PRO A 453 -10.27 19.40 -6.37
N GLU A 454 -9.12 19.54 -7.01
CA GLU A 454 -8.22 18.45 -7.40
C GLU A 454 -7.45 17.86 -6.22
N LYS A 455 -7.28 18.61 -5.13
CA LYS A 455 -6.56 18.17 -3.92
C LYS A 455 -7.45 17.48 -2.89
N VAL A 456 -8.73 17.29 -3.19
CA VAL A 456 -9.68 16.63 -2.29
C VAL A 456 -9.41 15.12 -2.25
N LYS A 457 -9.12 14.60 -1.06
CA LYS A 457 -8.95 13.16 -0.83
C LYS A 457 -10.13 12.61 -0.05
N TYR A 458 -10.45 11.34 -0.24
CA TYR A 458 -11.59 10.65 0.34
C TYR A 458 -11.15 9.48 1.20
N LYS A 459 -11.97 9.19 2.21
CA LYS A 459 -11.96 7.94 2.95
C LYS A 459 -13.38 7.43 3.02
N PHE A 460 -13.55 6.13 2.82
CA PHE A 460 -14.85 5.50 2.94
C PHE A 460 -14.77 4.20 3.74
N LYS A 461 -15.92 3.77 4.26
CA LYS A 461 -16.08 2.55 5.04
C LYS A 461 -17.49 2.03 4.89
N LEU A 462 -17.65 0.74 4.62
CA LEU A 462 -18.93 0.05 4.68
C LEU A 462 -19.09 -0.68 6.01
N GLU A 463 -19.77 -0.07 6.98
CA GLU A 463 -20.06 -0.72 8.26
C GLU A 463 -20.96 -1.95 8.02
N GLY A 464 -20.61 -3.08 8.65
CA GLY A 464 -21.21 -4.39 8.37
C GLY A 464 -20.40 -5.24 7.39
N HIS A 465 -19.37 -4.68 6.74
CA HIS A 465 -18.44 -5.38 5.85
C HIS A 465 -16.96 -5.04 6.14
N ASP A 466 -16.62 -3.76 6.26
CA ASP A 466 -15.25 -3.28 6.45
C ASP A 466 -14.91 -3.08 7.94
N ASN A 467 -13.70 -3.52 8.34
CA ASN A 467 -13.21 -3.35 9.72
C ASN A 467 -12.75 -1.90 9.98
N ASP A 468 -11.98 -1.32 9.06
CA ASP A 468 -11.36 0.00 9.16
C ASP A 468 -11.73 0.90 7.96
N TRP A 469 -11.38 2.19 8.05
CA TRP A 469 -11.51 3.12 6.93
C TRP A 469 -10.55 2.78 5.80
N SER A 470 -10.94 3.05 4.56
CA SER A 470 -10.04 2.98 3.41
C SER A 470 -8.82 3.90 3.60
N PRO A 471 -7.67 3.62 2.94
CA PRO A 471 -6.61 4.61 2.82
C PRO A 471 -7.13 5.87 2.10
N PRO A 472 -6.53 7.06 2.33
CA PRO A 472 -6.86 8.26 1.58
C PRO A 472 -6.71 8.03 0.07
N THR A 473 -7.75 8.33 -0.70
CA THR A 473 -7.77 8.14 -2.16
C THR A 473 -8.38 9.35 -2.87
N GLU A 474 -7.97 9.60 -4.11
CA GLU A 474 -8.60 10.62 -4.98
C GLU A 474 -9.83 10.07 -5.72
N ASN A 475 -10.04 8.75 -5.66
CA ASN A 475 -11.15 8.08 -6.32
C ASN A 475 -12.48 8.48 -5.68
N ARG A 476 -13.43 8.87 -6.55
CA ARG A 476 -14.79 9.28 -6.22
C ARG A 476 -15.80 8.13 -6.20
N ILE A 477 -15.29 6.90 -6.31
CA ILE A 477 -16.07 5.69 -6.51
C ILE A 477 -15.61 4.63 -5.51
N ALA A 478 -16.56 4.03 -4.80
CA ALA A 478 -16.36 2.85 -3.97
C ALA A 478 -17.22 1.70 -4.49
N SER A 479 -16.62 0.54 -4.75
CA SER A 479 -17.29 -0.62 -5.36
C SER A 479 -17.22 -1.83 -4.42
N TYR A 480 -18.39 -2.43 -4.16
CA TYR A 480 -18.55 -3.60 -3.31
C TYR A 480 -19.24 -4.72 -4.11
N PRO A 481 -18.47 -5.68 -4.66
CA PRO A 481 -19.05 -6.84 -5.31
C PRO A 481 -19.53 -7.88 -4.29
N ASN A 482 -20.66 -8.53 -4.56
CA ASN A 482 -21.16 -9.69 -3.83
C ASN A 482 -21.35 -9.50 -2.31
N LEU A 483 -22.00 -8.42 -1.90
CA LEU A 483 -22.37 -8.19 -0.51
C LEU A 483 -23.35 -9.27 0.02
N PRO A 484 -23.07 -9.89 1.17
CA PRO A 484 -24.01 -10.80 1.84
C PRO A 484 -25.34 -10.13 2.21
N ASN A 485 -26.34 -10.94 2.59
CA ASN A 485 -27.55 -10.40 3.18
C ASN A 485 -27.26 -9.83 4.58
N GLY A 486 -27.70 -8.60 4.85
CA GLY A 486 -27.36 -7.89 6.09
C GLY A 486 -27.73 -6.41 6.03
N ALA A 487 -27.60 -5.73 7.16
CA ALA A 487 -27.74 -4.28 7.26
C ALA A 487 -26.37 -3.62 7.14
N TYR A 488 -26.28 -2.58 6.32
CA TYR A 488 -25.03 -1.90 5.99
C TYR A 488 -25.18 -0.39 6.11
N ILE A 489 -24.08 0.27 6.51
CA ILE A 489 -23.98 1.74 6.52
C ILE A 489 -22.73 2.14 5.75
N PHE A 490 -22.91 2.68 4.56
CA PHE A 490 -21.79 3.23 3.78
C PHE A 490 -21.49 4.64 4.29
N ARG A 491 -20.27 4.87 4.77
CA ARG A 491 -19.78 6.17 5.23
C ARG A 491 -18.68 6.69 4.31
N VAL A 492 -18.68 7.99 4.07
CA VAL A 492 -17.61 8.68 3.34
C VAL A 492 -17.35 10.06 3.93
N CYS A 493 -16.08 10.41 4.06
CA CYS A 493 -15.61 11.76 4.37
C CYS A 493 -14.53 12.20 3.38
N ALA A 494 -14.24 13.49 3.36
CA ALA A 494 -13.24 14.06 2.48
C ALA A 494 -12.33 15.02 3.24
N SER A 495 -11.07 15.12 2.82
CA SER A 495 -10.12 16.10 3.34
C SER A 495 -9.88 17.23 2.36
N ASN A 496 -9.65 18.43 2.89
CA ASN A 496 -9.14 19.55 2.10
C ASN A 496 -7.63 19.37 1.79
N ALA A 497 -7.05 20.34 1.07
CA ALA A 497 -5.63 20.36 0.72
C ALA A 497 -4.69 20.41 1.95
N GLU A 498 -5.18 20.85 3.11
CA GLU A 498 -4.41 20.95 4.36
C GLU A 498 -4.53 19.66 5.21
N GLY A 499 -5.21 18.62 4.69
CA GLY A 499 -5.37 17.33 5.36
C GLY A 499 -6.43 17.28 6.46
N ILE A 500 -7.31 18.29 6.53
CA ILE A 500 -8.39 18.37 7.52
C ILE A 500 -9.62 17.67 6.97
N TRP A 501 -10.11 16.67 7.70
CA TRP A 501 -11.22 15.79 7.30
C TRP A 501 -12.58 16.35 7.72
N SER A 502 -13.57 16.22 6.84
CA SER A 502 -14.97 16.52 7.12
C SER A 502 -15.63 15.45 8.01
N GLU A 503 -16.75 15.82 8.62
CA GLU A 503 -17.66 14.85 9.24
C GLU A 503 -18.21 13.87 8.18
N PRO A 504 -18.26 12.56 8.47
CA PRO A 504 -18.66 11.56 7.49
C PRO A 504 -20.18 11.61 7.24
N ILE A 505 -20.55 11.61 5.97
CA ILE A 505 -21.93 11.37 5.56
C ILE A 505 -22.18 9.86 5.46
N ALA A 506 -23.44 9.44 5.64
CA ALA A 506 -23.80 8.03 5.69
C ALA A 506 -25.02 7.70 4.81
N TYR A 507 -24.99 6.54 4.17
CA TYR A 507 -26.13 5.94 3.48
C TYR A 507 -26.42 4.56 4.06
N GLN A 508 -27.64 4.36 4.56
CA GLN A 508 -28.06 3.11 5.22
C GLN A 508 -28.91 2.28 4.27
N PHE A 509 -28.61 0.98 4.17
CA PHE A 509 -29.39 0.04 3.38
C PHE A 509 -29.33 -1.37 3.94
N THR A 510 -30.29 -2.21 3.58
CA THR A 510 -30.38 -3.62 4.01
C THR A 510 -30.62 -4.53 2.82
N ILE A 511 -29.86 -5.63 2.73
CA ILE A 511 -30.07 -6.70 1.74
C ILE A 511 -30.85 -7.83 2.42
N LYS A 512 -32.08 -8.07 1.96
CA LYS A 512 -32.97 -9.11 2.53
C LYS A 512 -32.43 -10.52 2.24
N PRO A 513 -32.62 -11.48 3.16
CA PRO A 513 -32.33 -12.88 2.86
C PRO A 513 -33.33 -13.44 1.83
N PRO A 514 -32.92 -14.44 1.02
CA PRO A 514 -33.83 -15.12 0.11
C PRO A 514 -34.96 -15.83 0.87
N PHE A 515 -36.14 -15.96 0.24
CA PHE A 515 -37.33 -16.51 0.91
C PHE A 515 -37.10 -17.94 1.46
N TRP A 516 -36.26 -18.76 0.83
CA TRP A 516 -35.93 -20.11 1.31
C TRP A 516 -35.02 -20.17 2.55
N LYS A 517 -34.46 -19.03 2.97
CA LYS A 517 -33.72 -18.88 4.24
C LYS A 517 -34.58 -18.25 5.35
N THR A 518 -35.89 -18.07 5.13
CA THR A 518 -36.80 -17.52 6.14
C THR A 518 -37.41 -18.64 7.01
N TRP A 519 -37.69 -18.34 8.28
CA TRP A 519 -38.22 -19.31 9.23
C TRP A 519 -39.59 -19.90 8.83
N TRP A 520 -40.45 -19.11 8.18
CA TRP A 520 -41.76 -19.56 7.75
C TRP A 520 -41.68 -20.51 6.54
N PHE A 521 -40.66 -20.39 5.69
CA PHE A 521 -40.41 -21.37 4.62
C PHE A 521 -40.00 -22.72 5.21
N TYR A 522 -39.10 -22.73 6.20
CA TYR A 522 -38.76 -23.96 6.94
C TYR A 522 -39.98 -24.56 7.63
N PHE A 523 -40.87 -23.73 8.19
CA PHE A 523 -42.15 -24.16 8.76
C PHE A 523 -43.06 -24.80 7.70
N PHE A 524 -43.22 -24.20 6.52
CA PHE A 524 -44.01 -24.76 5.42
C PHE A 524 -43.42 -26.07 4.88
N CYS A 525 -42.09 -26.19 4.79
CA CYS A 525 -41.41 -27.45 4.42
C CYS A 525 -41.68 -28.55 5.46
N ALA A 526 -41.63 -28.23 6.75
CA ALA A 526 -41.94 -29.16 7.82
C ALA A 526 -43.42 -29.60 7.80
N VAL A 527 -44.35 -28.66 7.59
CA VAL A 527 -45.79 -28.97 7.44
C VAL A 527 -46.06 -29.83 6.20
N SER A 528 -45.40 -29.55 5.07
CA SER A 528 -45.54 -30.33 3.83
C SER A 528 -45.00 -31.75 3.98
N LEU A 529 -43.86 -31.92 4.68
CA LEU A 529 -43.33 -33.24 5.05
C LEU A 529 -44.29 -33.99 5.99
N GLY A 530 -44.85 -33.31 6.99
CA GLY A 530 -45.85 -33.88 7.89
C GLY A 530 -47.14 -34.28 7.19
N ALA A 531 -47.64 -33.46 6.27
CA ALA A 531 -48.81 -33.75 5.45
C ALA A 531 -48.54 -34.90 4.46
N GLY A 532 -47.36 -34.92 3.83
CA GLY A 532 -46.93 -36.03 2.97
C GLY A 532 -46.83 -37.35 3.73
N PHE A 533 -46.27 -37.33 4.94
CA PHE A 533 -46.22 -38.49 5.83
C PHE A 533 -47.62 -38.93 6.26
N TYR A 534 -48.51 -38.01 6.61
CA TYR A 534 -49.90 -38.29 6.96
C TYR A 534 -50.67 -38.92 5.79
N LEU A 535 -50.53 -38.37 4.57
CA LEU A 535 -51.14 -38.92 3.36
C LEU A 535 -50.58 -40.30 3.00
N PHE A 536 -49.28 -40.51 3.18
CA PHE A 536 -48.65 -41.82 3.00
C PHE A 536 -49.19 -42.86 4.00
N MET A 537 -49.37 -42.47 5.27
CA MET A 537 -49.95 -43.34 6.29
C MET A 537 -51.43 -43.67 6.00
N GLN A 538 -52.23 -42.69 5.58
CA GLN A 538 -53.62 -42.89 5.15
C GLN A 538 -53.71 -43.80 3.92
N TRP A 539 -52.79 -43.65 2.95
CA TRP A 539 -52.70 -44.52 1.77
C TRP A 539 -52.32 -45.96 2.14
N LYS A 540 -51.35 -46.13 3.05
CA LYS A 540 -50.90 -47.43 3.55
C LYS A 540 -52.01 -48.19 4.28
N VAL A 541 -52.79 -47.52 5.12
CA VAL A 541 -53.94 -48.12 5.84
C VAL A 541 -55.05 -48.55 4.87
N LYS A 542 -55.38 -47.73 3.87
CA LYS A 542 -56.35 -48.10 2.81
C LYS A 542 -55.86 -49.24 1.92
N SER A 543 -54.56 -49.32 1.65
CA SER A 543 -53.94 -50.39 0.87
C SER A 543 -54.03 -51.74 1.59
N LEU A 544 -53.84 -51.76 2.91
CA LEU A 544 -53.95 -52.95 3.77
C LEU A 544 -55.38 -53.51 3.85
N GLN A 545 -56.40 -52.65 3.93
CA GLN A 545 -57.81 -53.09 3.95
C GLN A 545 -58.27 -53.66 2.61
N LYS A 546 -57.73 -53.14 1.50
CA LYS A 546 -58.03 -53.64 0.13
C LYS A 546 -57.40 -55.01 -0.15
N GLN A 547 -56.32 -55.38 0.54
CA GLN A 547 -55.64 -56.67 0.38
C GLN A 547 -56.41 -57.84 1.02
N ASN A 548 -57.11 -57.63 2.13
CA ASN A 548 -57.88 -58.69 2.80
C ASN A 548 -59.19 -59.04 2.05
N GLN A 549 -59.85 -58.07 1.41
CA GLN A 549 -61.07 -58.33 0.60
C GLN A 549 -60.77 -58.96 -0.78
N ILE A 550 -59.56 -58.79 -1.31
CA ILE A 550 -59.15 -59.34 -2.62
C ILE A 550 -58.68 -60.80 -2.52
N LEU A 551 -58.59 -61.36 -1.31
CA LEU A 551 -58.11 -62.73 -1.07
C LEU A 551 -59.23 -63.77 -1.14
N GLU A 552 -60.47 -63.42 -0.80
CA GLU A 552 -61.63 -64.33 -0.85
C GLU A 552 -62.22 -64.48 -2.26
N ASP A 553 -62.13 -63.44 -3.11
CA ASP A 553 -62.72 -63.45 -4.47
C ASP A 553 -61.76 -63.97 -5.57
N LYS A 554 -60.54 -64.42 -5.23
CA LYS A 554 -59.48 -64.78 -6.19
C LYS A 554 -59.20 -66.29 -6.35
N VAL A 555 -60.06 -67.16 -5.82
CA VAL A 555 -59.97 -68.61 -6.07
C VAL A 555 -60.63 -69.03 -7.40
N GLU A 556 -61.39 -68.17 -8.07
CA GLU A 556 -62.19 -68.64 -9.23
C GLU A 556 -61.86 -68.03 -10.61
N ALA A 557 -60.89 -67.10 -10.78
CA ALA A 557 -60.80 -66.38 -12.07
C ALA A 557 -59.44 -65.88 -12.61
N ARG A 558 -58.26 -66.47 -12.33
CA ARG A 558 -57.02 -66.06 -13.06
C ARG A 558 -56.01 -67.17 -13.37
N THR A 559 -56.15 -67.77 -14.55
CA THR A 559 -55.16 -68.65 -15.21
C THR A 559 -54.48 -67.98 -16.42
N PHE A 560 -54.49 -66.65 -16.60
CA PHE A 560 -53.97 -66.05 -17.85
C PHE A 560 -52.99 -64.85 -17.74
N GLU A 561 -52.77 -64.25 -16.56
CA GLU A 561 -52.00 -62.99 -16.49
C GLU A 561 -50.58 -63.09 -15.91
N VAL A 562 -50.12 -64.28 -15.51
CA VAL A 562 -48.81 -64.47 -14.83
C VAL A 562 -47.61 -64.51 -15.80
N VAL A 563 -47.82 -64.67 -17.10
CA VAL A 563 -46.70 -64.88 -18.06
C VAL A 563 -46.00 -63.58 -18.49
N GLN A 564 -46.65 -62.41 -18.42
CA GLN A 564 -46.10 -61.19 -19.05
C GLN A 564 -45.22 -60.32 -18.14
N GLN A 565 -45.37 -60.36 -16.82
CA GLN A 565 -44.62 -59.48 -15.92
C GLN A 565 -43.22 -59.99 -15.51
N LYS A 566 -42.89 -61.27 -15.74
CA LYS A 566 -41.57 -61.82 -15.40
C LYS A 566 -40.46 -61.36 -16.36
N LYS A 567 -40.82 -61.00 -17.60
CA LYS A 567 -39.87 -60.76 -18.70
C LYS A 567 -39.12 -59.41 -18.62
N ILE A 568 -39.76 -58.37 -18.09
CA ILE A 568 -39.25 -56.98 -18.12
C ILE A 568 -38.28 -56.69 -16.95
N ILE A 569 -38.36 -57.44 -15.84
CA ILE A 569 -37.44 -57.30 -14.70
C ILE A 569 -36.14 -58.09 -14.92
N GLU A 570 -36.19 -59.22 -15.66
CA GLU A 570 -34.99 -59.97 -16.04
C GLU A 570 -34.11 -59.22 -17.08
N GLU A 571 -34.70 -58.44 -17.99
CA GLU A 571 -33.94 -57.64 -18.98
C GLU A 571 -33.11 -56.51 -18.33
N LYS A 572 -33.69 -55.74 -17.40
CA LYS A 572 -32.95 -54.62 -16.76
C LYS A 572 -31.83 -55.07 -15.81
N ASN A 573 -31.97 -56.24 -15.17
CA ASN A 573 -30.89 -56.79 -14.33
C ASN A 573 -29.75 -57.40 -15.16
N ASN A 574 -30.03 -57.90 -16.38
CA ASN A 574 -29.00 -58.39 -17.29
C ASN A 574 -28.12 -57.25 -17.84
N ASP A 575 -28.69 -56.08 -18.14
CA ASP A 575 -27.94 -54.93 -18.66
C ASP A 575 -26.93 -54.36 -17.64
N ILE A 576 -27.34 -54.14 -16.39
CA ILE A 576 -26.43 -53.65 -15.32
C ILE A 576 -25.32 -54.68 -15.03
N THR A 577 -25.67 -55.97 -14.99
CA THR A 577 -24.70 -57.05 -14.80
C THR A 577 -23.70 -57.13 -15.96
N SER A 578 -24.12 -56.81 -17.19
CA SER A 578 -23.24 -56.82 -18.37
C SER A 578 -22.18 -55.72 -18.33
N SER A 579 -22.51 -54.51 -17.85
CA SER A 579 -21.56 -53.39 -17.74
C SER A 579 -20.50 -53.62 -16.66
N ILE A 580 -20.87 -54.21 -15.51
CA ILE A 580 -19.91 -54.53 -14.45
C ILE A 580 -19.00 -55.70 -14.86
N ARG A 581 -19.52 -56.70 -15.58
CA ARG A 581 -18.70 -57.76 -16.19
C ARG A 581 -17.72 -57.22 -17.23
N TYR A 582 -18.05 -56.15 -17.93
CA TYR A 582 -17.12 -55.47 -18.85
C TYR A 582 -15.96 -54.80 -18.09
N ALA A 583 -16.25 -54.08 -17.00
CA ALA A 583 -15.22 -53.51 -16.12
C ALA A 583 -14.28 -54.60 -15.56
N LYS A 584 -14.83 -55.77 -15.18
CA LYS A 584 -14.03 -56.94 -14.76
C LYS A 584 -13.09 -57.44 -15.85
N ARG A 585 -13.54 -57.49 -17.10
CA ARG A 585 -12.67 -57.90 -18.23
C ARG A 585 -11.48 -56.96 -18.42
N ILE A 586 -11.66 -55.66 -18.20
CA ILE A 586 -10.57 -54.68 -18.25
C ILE A 586 -9.60 -54.93 -17.10
N GLN A 587 -10.11 -55.10 -15.88
CA GLN A 587 -9.28 -55.35 -14.69
C GLN A 587 -8.47 -56.64 -14.81
N ASP A 588 -9.11 -57.75 -15.22
CA ASP A 588 -8.45 -59.05 -15.42
C ASP A 588 -7.33 -58.96 -16.47
N ALA A 589 -7.42 -58.05 -17.45
CA ALA A 589 -6.41 -57.84 -18.48
C ALA A 589 -5.17 -57.04 -18.01
N LEU A 590 -5.28 -56.31 -16.89
CA LEU A 590 -4.17 -55.56 -16.29
C LEU A 590 -3.32 -56.44 -15.36
N LEU A 591 -3.91 -57.47 -14.78
CA LEU A 591 -3.19 -58.41 -13.93
C LEU A 591 -2.16 -59.20 -14.75
N PRO A 592 -0.96 -59.46 -14.20
CA PRO A 592 0.08 -60.17 -14.94
C PRO A 592 -0.39 -61.60 -15.24
N ALA A 593 -0.29 -61.96 -16.53
CA ALA A 593 -0.71 -63.26 -17.01
C ALA A 593 0.07 -64.38 -16.30
N LYS A 594 -0.61 -65.48 -15.98
CA LYS A 594 0.01 -66.63 -15.28
C LYS A 594 1.31 -67.09 -15.94
N LYS A 595 1.36 -67.16 -17.28
CA LYS A 595 2.56 -67.52 -18.04
C LYS A 595 3.75 -66.59 -17.74
N TYR A 596 3.50 -65.29 -17.65
CA TYR A 596 4.54 -64.30 -17.33
C TYR A 596 5.04 -64.47 -15.90
N MET A 597 4.13 -64.72 -14.97
CA MET A 597 4.45 -64.97 -13.56
C MET A 597 5.26 -66.26 -13.38
N ASP A 598 4.86 -67.35 -14.04
CA ASP A 598 5.56 -68.64 -14.03
C ASP A 598 7.00 -68.51 -14.58
N GLU A 599 7.19 -67.70 -15.64
CA GLU A 599 8.50 -67.44 -16.26
C GLU A 599 9.44 -66.63 -15.35
N HIS A 600 8.90 -65.69 -14.56
CA HIS A 600 9.71 -64.68 -13.86
C HIS A 600 9.86 -64.94 -12.35
N LEU A 601 8.81 -65.36 -11.66
CA LEU A 601 8.82 -65.62 -10.21
C LEU A 601 9.27 -67.04 -9.87
N GLY A 602 9.03 -68.03 -10.74
CA GLY A 602 9.38 -69.42 -10.48
C GLY A 602 8.44 -70.07 -9.44
N ASP A 603 8.87 -70.15 -8.17
CA ASP A 603 8.08 -70.77 -7.09
C ASP A 603 7.30 -69.71 -6.29
N TYR A 604 6.01 -69.58 -6.59
CA TYR A 604 5.15 -68.56 -6.00
C TYR A 604 3.69 -69.01 -5.87
N PHE A 605 2.90 -68.27 -5.09
CA PHE A 605 1.44 -68.28 -5.19
C PHE A 605 0.85 -66.88 -5.04
N VAL A 606 -0.35 -66.71 -5.60
CA VAL A 606 -1.22 -65.56 -5.33
C VAL A 606 -2.59 -66.10 -4.93
N LEU A 607 -3.03 -65.81 -3.71
CA LEU A 607 -4.40 -65.95 -3.24
C LEU A 607 -5.08 -64.60 -3.44
N PHE A 608 -6.03 -64.54 -4.37
CA PHE A 608 -6.75 -63.33 -4.72
C PHE A 608 -8.24 -63.66 -4.79
N LYS A 609 -9.05 -63.13 -3.87
CA LYS A 609 -10.49 -63.33 -3.81
C LYS A 609 -11.19 -61.97 -3.75
N GLN A 610 -11.95 -61.64 -4.77
CA GLN A 610 -12.71 -60.39 -4.82
C GLN A 610 -13.99 -60.52 -3.97
N LYS A 611 -14.35 -59.45 -3.26
CA LYS A 611 -15.63 -59.32 -2.56
C LYS A 611 -16.78 -59.14 -3.55
N ASP A 612 -16.60 -58.21 -4.49
CA ASP A 612 -17.56 -57.88 -5.55
C ASP A 612 -17.08 -58.39 -6.92
N ILE A 613 -17.88 -58.18 -7.99
CA ILE A 613 -17.54 -58.58 -9.36
C ILE A 613 -16.19 -57.96 -9.82
N VAL A 614 -15.83 -56.79 -9.30
CA VAL A 614 -14.56 -56.08 -9.54
C VAL A 614 -13.92 -55.70 -8.21
N SER A 615 -12.59 -55.77 -8.16
CA SER A 615 -11.78 -55.59 -6.95
C SER A 615 -11.23 -54.15 -6.84
N GLY A 616 -10.99 -53.67 -5.63
CA GLY A 616 -10.02 -52.59 -5.38
C GLY A 616 -8.59 -53.13 -5.36
N ASP A 617 -8.39 -54.28 -4.73
CA ASP A 617 -7.06 -54.88 -4.60
C ASP A 617 -6.53 -55.42 -5.92
N PHE A 618 -5.22 -55.37 -6.10
CA PHE A 618 -4.57 -56.02 -7.23
C PHE A 618 -3.12 -56.38 -6.94
N TYR A 619 -2.60 -57.34 -7.70
CA TYR A 619 -1.20 -57.69 -7.67
C TYR A 619 -0.50 -57.27 -8.96
N TRP A 620 0.77 -56.90 -8.84
CA TRP A 620 1.54 -56.38 -9.97
C TRP A 620 2.93 -57.00 -9.99
N VAL A 621 3.39 -57.38 -11.17
CA VAL A 621 4.72 -57.96 -11.39
C VAL A 621 5.28 -57.48 -12.70
N ASN A 622 6.52 -57.02 -12.69
CA ASN A 622 7.19 -56.54 -13.88
C ASN A 622 8.71 -56.69 -13.74
N LYS A 623 9.36 -57.17 -14.81
CA LYS A 623 10.82 -57.26 -14.89
C LYS A 623 11.36 -56.04 -15.62
N LYS A 624 12.34 -55.39 -15.01
CA LYS A 624 13.09 -54.30 -15.62
C LYS A 624 14.58 -54.47 -15.35
N ASP A 625 15.37 -54.42 -16.42
CA ASP A 625 16.79 -54.74 -16.39
C ASP A 625 17.01 -56.10 -15.72
N ASP A 626 17.84 -56.15 -14.67
CA ASP A 626 18.14 -57.34 -13.89
C ASP A 626 17.28 -57.51 -12.63
N LYS A 627 16.34 -56.57 -12.37
CA LYS A 627 15.46 -56.61 -11.20
C LYS A 627 14.05 -57.06 -11.56
N LEU A 628 13.49 -57.93 -10.72
CA LEU A 628 12.10 -58.35 -10.79
C LEU A 628 11.30 -57.62 -9.72
N PHE A 629 10.37 -56.77 -10.13
CA PHE A 629 9.46 -56.10 -9.21
C PHE A 629 8.19 -56.92 -9.01
N PHE A 630 7.72 -57.02 -7.78
CA PHE A 630 6.43 -57.62 -7.44
C PHE A 630 5.79 -56.93 -6.24
N ALA A 631 4.48 -56.76 -6.28
CA ALA A 631 3.73 -56.04 -5.26
C ALA A 631 2.33 -56.62 -5.00
N ALA A 632 1.87 -56.43 -3.77
CA ALA A 632 0.47 -56.53 -3.38
C ALA A 632 -0.03 -55.12 -3.03
N ILE A 633 -1.12 -54.70 -3.66
CA ILE A 633 -1.69 -53.36 -3.55
C ILE A 633 -3.11 -53.48 -3.03
N ASP A 634 -3.38 -52.74 -1.97
CA ASP A 634 -4.67 -52.61 -1.30
C ASP A 634 -5.22 -51.21 -1.56
N CYS A 635 -6.33 -51.12 -2.29
CA CYS A 635 -6.90 -49.83 -2.70
C CYS A 635 -8.18 -49.54 -1.93
N THR A 636 -8.39 -48.25 -1.61
CA THR A 636 -9.59 -47.84 -0.88
C THR A 636 -10.86 -48.14 -1.68
N GLY A 637 -11.78 -48.88 -1.06
CA GLY A 637 -13.11 -49.19 -1.60
C GLY A 637 -13.17 -50.46 -2.44
N HIS A 638 -14.37 -51.03 -2.57
CA HIS A 638 -14.65 -52.24 -3.34
C HIS A 638 -15.67 -51.95 -4.46
N GLY A 639 -15.86 -52.90 -5.39
CA GLY A 639 -16.78 -52.72 -6.50
C GLY A 639 -16.29 -51.66 -7.49
N VAL A 640 -17.21 -51.01 -8.20
CA VAL A 640 -16.88 -50.08 -9.30
C VAL A 640 -15.98 -48.91 -8.85
N PRO A 641 -16.18 -48.26 -7.68
CA PRO A 641 -15.27 -47.20 -7.21
C PRO A 641 -13.83 -47.70 -6.95
N GLY A 642 -13.67 -48.84 -6.28
CA GLY A 642 -12.35 -49.46 -6.04
C GLY A 642 -11.64 -49.84 -7.36
N ALA A 643 -12.40 -50.31 -8.35
CA ALA A 643 -11.87 -50.63 -9.67
C ALA A 643 -11.29 -49.40 -10.42
N PHE A 644 -11.79 -48.19 -10.15
CA PHE A 644 -11.20 -46.96 -10.71
C PHE A 644 -9.88 -46.59 -10.03
N VAL A 645 -9.79 -46.71 -8.70
CA VAL A 645 -8.56 -46.44 -7.95
C VAL A 645 -7.45 -47.40 -8.38
N SER A 646 -7.77 -48.69 -8.56
CA SER A 646 -6.81 -49.70 -9.01
C SER A 646 -6.32 -49.47 -10.44
N LEU A 647 -7.18 -48.99 -11.35
CA LEU A 647 -6.78 -48.62 -12.71
C LEU A 647 -5.80 -47.43 -12.73
N VAL A 648 -6.07 -46.40 -11.91
CA VAL A 648 -5.19 -45.23 -11.76
C VAL A 648 -3.85 -45.63 -11.13
N ALA A 649 -3.89 -46.49 -10.11
CA ALA A 649 -2.71 -47.04 -9.46
C ALA A 649 -1.84 -47.83 -10.45
N HIS A 650 -2.46 -48.75 -11.19
CA HIS A 650 -1.78 -49.59 -12.18
C HIS A 650 -1.09 -48.76 -13.28
N GLY A 651 -1.77 -47.73 -13.79
CA GLY A 651 -1.19 -46.83 -14.79
C GLY A 651 0.05 -46.09 -14.26
N ASN A 652 -0.02 -45.58 -13.04
CA ASN A 652 1.07 -44.79 -12.44
C ASN A 652 2.26 -45.65 -11.98
N ILE A 653 2.04 -46.86 -11.45
CA ILE A 653 3.14 -47.77 -11.07
C ILE A 653 3.91 -48.24 -12.32
N GLN A 654 3.18 -48.53 -13.40
CA GLN A 654 3.79 -48.87 -14.70
C GLN A 654 4.61 -47.69 -15.25
N ARG A 655 4.09 -46.46 -15.12
CA ARG A 655 4.79 -45.23 -15.54
C ARG A 655 6.04 -44.97 -14.72
N ALA A 656 6.00 -45.18 -13.40
CA ALA A 656 7.16 -45.04 -12.51
C ALA A 656 8.31 -45.96 -12.94
N VAL A 657 8.00 -47.23 -13.20
CA VAL A 657 9.02 -48.21 -13.56
C VAL A 657 9.48 -48.05 -15.02
N ILE A 658 8.58 -47.88 -15.97
CA ILE A 658 8.92 -47.85 -17.41
C ILE A 658 9.36 -46.45 -17.87
N MET A 659 8.55 -45.42 -17.63
CA MET A 659 8.79 -44.07 -18.19
C MET A 659 9.77 -43.26 -17.35
N PHE A 660 9.57 -43.20 -16.03
CA PHE A 660 10.48 -42.46 -15.13
C PHE A 660 11.75 -43.22 -14.80
N GLN A 661 11.84 -44.46 -15.28
CA GLN A 661 12.98 -45.34 -15.14
C GLN A 661 13.43 -45.57 -13.69
N GLU A 662 12.53 -45.49 -12.70
CA GLU A 662 12.85 -45.78 -11.30
C GLU A 662 13.36 -47.22 -11.12
N ARG A 663 14.39 -47.38 -10.27
CA ARG A 663 15.10 -48.66 -10.06
C ARG A 663 15.03 -49.19 -8.63
N THR A 664 14.47 -48.42 -7.70
CA THR A 664 14.29 -48.78 -6.29
C THR A 664 12.80 -48.77 -5.94
N PRO A 665 12.32 -49.69 -5.10
CA PRO A 665 10.95 -49.68 -4.60
C PRO A 665 10.52 -48.32 -4.00
N ALA A 666 11.38 -47.68 -3.20
CA ALA A 666 11.08 -46.37 -2.62
C ALA A 666 10.81 -45.29 -3.68
N GLY A 667 11.67 -45.19 -4.71
CA GLY A 667 11.48 -44.23 -5.81
C GLY A 667 10.20 -44.51 -6.61
N VAL A 668 9.87 -45.79 -6.81
CA VAL A 668 8.60 -46.19 -7.44
C VAL A 668 7.39 -45.75 -6.61
N LEU A 669 7.43 -45.92 -5.29
CA LEU A 669 6.35 -45.48 -4.40
C LEU A 669 6.22 -43.96 -4.36
N ASP A 670 7.33 -43.22 -4.35
CA ASP A 670 7.30 -41.75 -4.40
C ASP A 670 6.69 -41.23 -5.72
N LYS A 671 7.02 -41.84 -6.86
CA LYS A 671 6.41 -41.50 -8.16
C LYS A 671 4.96 -41.94 -8.28
N LEU A 672 4.61 -43.08 -7.71
CA LEU A 672 3.23 -43.53 -7.63
C LEU A 672 2.39 -42.55 -6.79
N HIS A 673 2.91 -42.10 -5.65
CA HIS A 673 2.25 -41.10 -4.80
C HIS A 673 2.03 -39.77 -5.50
N GLU A 674 3.04 -39.25 -6.22
CA GLU A 674 2.91 -38.05 -7.05
C GLU A 674 1.80 -38.21 -8.09
N GLY A 675 1.85 -39.30 -8.88
CA GLY A 675 0.90 -39.53 -9.96
C GLY A 675 -0.53 -39.80 -9.51
N VAL A 676 -0.73 -40.48 -8.38
CA VAL A 676 -2.06 -40.73 -7.79
C VAL A 676 -2.63 -39.46 -7.17
N THR A 677 -1.81 -38.70 -6.44
CA THR A 677 -2.26 -37.44 -5.83
C THR A 677 -2.66 -36.43 -6.90
N ASP A 678 -1.88 -36.28 -7.97
CA ASP A 678 -2.20 -35.39 -9.10
C ASP A 678 -3.54 -35.69 -9.77
N VAL A 679 -3.96 -36.96 -9.78
CA VAL A 679 -5.23 -37.39 -10.37
C VAL A 679 -6.39 -37.16 -9.40
N LEU A 680 -6.19 -37.44 -8.10
CA LEU A 680 -7.25 -37.37 -7.08
C LEU A 680 -7.45 -35.96 -6.49
N SER A 681 -6.46 -35.06 -6.55
CA SER A 681 -6.52 -33.72 -5.93
C SER A 681 -7.01 -32.60 -6.85
N ARG A 682 -7.45 -32.89 -8.09
CA ARG A 682 -7.93 -31.90 -9.07
C ARG A 682 -9.42 -31.54 -8.95
N GLY A 683 -10.14 -32.08 -7.95
CA GLY A 683 -11.51 -31.71 -7.62
C GLY A 683 -11.55 -30.55 -6.62
N GLY A 684 -12.08 -29.39 -7.02
CA GLY A 684 -12.19 -28.21 -6.13
C GLY A 684 -13.18 -28.40 -4.97
N GLU A 685 -12.99 -27.58 -3.92
CA GLU A 685 -13.80 -27.20 -2.72
C GLU A 685 -14.99 -28.04 -2.19
N THR A 686 -15.24 -29.26 -2.63
CA THR A 686 -16.30 -30.11 -2.08
C THR A 686 -15.77 -31.49 -1.67
N GLN A 687 -15.69 -31.68 -0.34
CA GLN A 687 -15.34 -32.90 0.40
C GLN A 687 -13.98 -33.52 0.06
N ASP A 688 -13.06 -33.53 1.03
CA ASP A 688 -11.78 -34.26 0.98
C ASP A 688 -12.03 -35.73 0.54
N ILE A 689 -11.71 -36.06 -0.71
CA ILE A 689 -11.71 -37.45 -1.19
C ILE A 689 -10.51 -38.14 -0.54
N LYS A 690 -10.76 -38.93 0.50
CA LYS A 690 -9.74 -39.68 1.26
C LYS A 690 -9.32 -40.99 0.60
N ASP A 691 -9.52 -41.13 -0.70
CA ASP A 691 -9.18 -42.36 -1.42
C ASP A 691 -7.67 -42.44 -1.62
N GLY A 692 -7.10 -43.59 -1.27
CA GLY A 692 -5.67 -43.88 -1.38
C GLY A 692 -5.41 -45.37 -1.51
N MET A 693 -4.17 -45.78 -1.33
CA MET A 693 -3.78 -47.19 -1.35
C MET A 693 -2.62 -47.48 -0.41
N ASP A 694 -2.63 -48.69 0.12
CA ASP A 694 -1.53 -49.28 0.86
C ASP A 694 -0.85 -50.33 -0.02
N ILE A 695 0.47 -50.38 0.03
CA ILE A 695 1.26 -51.19 -0.91
C ILE A 695 2.48 -51.76 -0.23
N SER A 696 2.81 -53.01 -0.59
CA SER A 696 4.11 -53.61 -0.33
C SER A 696 4.77 -53.93 -1.66
N LEU A 697 5.91 -53.30 -1.94
CA LEU A 697 6.64 -53.43 -3.21
C LEU A 697 8.05 -53.96 -2.97
N CYS A 698 8.38 -55.03 -3.69
CA CYS A 698 9.70 -55.64 -3.69
C CYS A 698 10.39 -55.49 -5.05
N ALA A 699 11.71 -55.39 -5.04
CA ALA A 699 12.56 -55.52 -6.23
C ALA A 699 13.66 -56.56 -5.95
N LEU A 700 13.60 -57.69 -6.63
CA LEU A 700 14.54 -58.80 -6.46
C LEU A 700 15.60 -58.80 -7.55
N ASP A 701 16.85 -58.70 -7.16
CA ASP A 701 18.02 -58.96 -7.99
C ASP A 701 18.53 -60.39 -7.73
N ARG A 702 18.19 -61.31 -8.63
CA ARG A 702 18.61 -62.72 -8.52
C ARG A 702 20.10 -62.92 -8.82
N LYS A 703 20.76 -61.99 -9.52
CA LYS A 703 22.19 -62.11 -9.83
C LYS A 703 23.03 -61.82 -8.59
N ASN A 704 22.65 -60.78 -7.85
CA ASN A 704 23.36 -60.35 -6.65
C ASN A 704 22.77 -60.93 -5.36
N MET A 705 21.68 -61.69 -5.45
CA MET A 705 20.94 -62.25 -4.30
C MET A 705 20.54 -61.17 -3.29
N LYS A 706 20.01 -60.07 -3.82
CA LYS A 706 19.56 -58.90 -3.03
C LYS A 706 18.10 -58.59 -3.29
N LEU A 707 17.38 -58.30 -2.22
CA LEU A 707 16.00 -57.86 -2.24
C LEU A 707 15.92 -56.44 -1.70
N GLU A 708 15.32 -55.55 -2.48
CA GLU A 708 14.91 -54.24 -1.99
C GLU A 708 13.42 -54.25 -1.68
N PHE A 709 13.02 -53.59 -0.60
CA PHE A 709 11.64 -53.46 -0.16
C PHE A 709 11.30 -52.01 0.22
N SER A 710 10.11 -51.57 -0.17
CA SER A 710 9.48 -50.38 0.39
C SER A 710 7.97 -50.60 0.48
N GLY A 711 7.33 -49.98 1.47
CA GLY A 711 5.90 -50.15 1.68
C GLY A 711 5.22 -48.91 2.24
N ALA A 712 3.96 -48.71 1.85
CA ALA A 712 3.03 -47.73 2.40
C ALA A 712 2.05 -48.47 3.30
N ASN A 713 2.15 -48.27 4.63
CA ASN A 713 1.42 -48.93 5.73
C ASN A 713 1.55 -50.47 5.82
N HIS A 714 1.82 -51.16 4.72
CA HIS A 714 1.88 -52.62 4.63
C HIS A 714 3.32 -53.15 4.74
N PRO A 715 3.57 -54.08 5.69
CA PRO A 715 4.88 -54.68 5.88
C PRO A 715 5.11 -55.85 4.92
N MET A 716 6.38 -56.20 4.73
CA MET A 716 6.77 -57.48 4.14
C MET A 716 7.19 -58.47 5.22
N LEU A 717 6.81 -59.74 5.08
CA LEU A 717 7.34 -60.83 5.90
C LEU A 717 8.38 -61.63 5.13
N LEU A 718 9.58 -61.74 5.68
CA LEU A 718 10.65 -62.61 5.21
C LEU A 718 10.82 -63.79 6.18
N LEU A 719 10.79 -65.01 5.67
CA LEU A 719 10.99 -66.24 6.45
C LEU A 719 12.26 -66.97 6.01
N ARG A 720 13.12 -67.28 6.99
CA ARG A 720 14.37 -68.03 6.82
C ARG A 720 14.57 -68.98 8.00
N ASN A 721 14.72 -70.28 7.74
CA ASN A 721 15.05 -71.31 8.75
C ASN A 721 14.16 -71.25 10.02
N GLY A 722 12.86 -71.07 9.87
CA GLY A 722 11.90 -71.00 10.99
C GLY A 722 11.83 -69.64 11.72
N VAL A 723 12.68 -68.68 11.36
CA VAL A 723 12.67 -67.32 11.90
C VAL A 723 11.98 -66.39 10.91
N HIS A 724 11.08 -65.53 11.43
CA HIS A 724 10.43 -64.49 10.65
C HIS A 724 11.03 -63.12 10.96
N GLN A 725 11.24 -62.34 9.91
CA GLN A 725 11.57 -60.94 9.97
C GLN A 725 10.46 -60.16 9.29
N GLU A 726 9.81 -59.28 10.05
CA GLU A 726 8.83 -58.34 9.52
C GLU A 726 9.51 -57.00 9.27
N ILE A 727 9.47 -56.54 8.03
CA ILE A 727 10.03 -55.25 7.63
C ILE A 727 8.86 -54.31 7.42
N LYS A 728 8.77 -53.30 8.28
CA LYS A 728 7.64 -52.37 8.31
C LYS A 728 7.77 -51.38 7.16
N GLY A 729 6.65 -51.13 6.47
CA GLY A 729 6.52 -49.98 5.59
C GLY A 729 6.45 -48.67 6.38
N ASP A 730 6.62 -47.55 5.69
CA ASP A 730 6.40 -46.23 6.25
C ASP A 730 4.92 -46.07 6.64
N LYS A 731 4.67 -45.42 7.79
CA LYS A 731 3.31 -45.14 8.28
C LYS A 731 2.68 -43.96 7.54
N GLN A 732 2.50 -44.13 6.24
CA GLN A 732 1.83 -43.21 5.34
C GLN A 732 1.23 -44.01 4.16
N PRO A 733 0.02 -43.65 3.69
CA PRO A 733 -0.56 -44.22 2.48
C PRO A 733 0.01 -43.57 1.22
N ILE A 734 -0.26 -44.18 0.07
CA ILE A 734 -0.13 -43.53 -1.25
C ILE A 734 -1.43 -42.76 -1.52
N GLY A 735 -1.35 -41.44 -1.72
CA GLY A 735 -2.51 -40.54 -1.86
C GLY A 735 -2.42 -39.33 -0.92
N GLN A 736 -3.53 -38.64 -0.66
CA GLN A 736 -3.51 -37.39 0.13
C GLN A 736 -3.09 -37.64 1.60
N TYR A 737 -1.93 -37.11 2.02
CA TYR A 737 -1.41 -37.27 3.38
C TYR A 737 -0.76 -35.98 3.91
N PHE A 738 -1.17 -35.54 5.11
CA PHE A 738 -0.85 -34.22 5.67
C PHE A 738 0.65 -34.00 6.00
N SER A 739 1.42 -35.08 6.20
CA SER A 739 2.85 -35.00 6.54
C SER A 739 3.65 -36.02 5.73
N ARG A 740 3.70 -35.81 4.41
CA ARG A 740 4.44 -36.67 3.48
C ARG A 740 5.94 -36.67 3.80
N LYS A 741 6.52 -37.86 3.81
CA LYS A 741 7.98 -38.09 3.73
C LYS A 741 8.29 -38.96 2.51
N ASN A 742 9.52 -38.94 2.05
CA ASN A 742 9.96 -39.91 1.03
C ASN A 742 9.92 -41.31 1.62
N PHE A 743 9.60 -42.29 0.78
CA PHE A 743 9.54 -43.69 1.23
C PHE A 743 10.94 -44.23 1.52
N THR A 744 11.03 -45.11 2.52
CA THR A 744 12.27 -45.74 2.95
C THR A 744 12.54 -46.96 2.07
N ASN A 745 13.77 -47.08 1.54
CA ASN A 745 14.21 -48.26 0.81
C ASN A 745 15.00 -49.18 1.76
N HIS A 746 14.53 -50.40 1.93
CA HIS A 746 15.22 -51.44 2.71
C HIS A 746 15.95 -52.39 1.78
N GLU A 747 17.27 -52.54 1.95
CA GLU A 747 18.07 -53.50 1.20
C GLU A 747 18.39 -54.71 2.09
N ILE A 748 18.14 -55.92 1.58
CA ILE A 748 18.16 -57.16 2.34
C ILE A 748 18.87 -58.24 1.53
N ASP A 749 19.88 -58.87 2.12
CA ASP A 749 20.52 -60.04 1.50
C ASP A 749 19.61 -61.27 1.64
N VAL A 750 19.27 -61.88 0.50
CA VAL A 750 18.39 -63.05 0.43
C VAL A 750 19.16 -64.31 0.09
N ASN A 751 18.74 -65.45 0.63
CA ASN A 751 19.31 -66.75 0.35
C ASN A 751 18.30 -67.61 -0.42
N LYS A 752 18.81 -68.56 -1.20
CA LYS A 752 17.97 -69.54 -1.88
C LYS A 752 17.16 -70.33 -0.86
N GLY A 753 15.84 -70.37 -1.03
CA GLY A 753 14.89 -71.01 -0.11
C GLY A 753 14.17 -70.04 0.84
N ASP A 754 14.60 -68.79 0.94
CA ASP A 754 13.86 -67.75 1.68
C ASP A 754 12.46 -67.54 1.08
N VAL A 755 11.48 -67.27 1.94
CA VAL A 755 10.09 -67.03 1.52
C VAL A 755 9.63 -65.64 1.90
N ILE A 756 9.11 -64.92 0.93
CA ILE A 756 8.60 -63.56 1.06
C ILE A 756 7.07 -63.59 0.97
N TYR A 757 6.39 -62.93 1.91
CA TYR A 757 4.94 -62.73 1.86
C TYR A 757 4.58 -61.25 1.85
N LEU A 758 3.68 -60.90 0.93
CA LEU A 758 3.02 -59.60 0.82
C LEU A 758 1.51 -59.83 0.92
N PHE A 759 0.78 -58.96 1.63
CA PHE A 759 -0.66 -59.16 1.85
C PHE A 759 -1.39 -57.84 2.12
N SER A 760 -2.66 -57.78 1.69
CA SER A 760 -3.62 -56.75 2.11
C SER A 760 -4.22 -57.07 3.48
N ASP A 761 -5.03 -56.16 4.02
CA ASP A 761 -5.64 -56.37 5.33
C ASP A 761 -6.87 -57.29 5.32
N GLY A 762 -7.50 -57.51 4.15
CA GLY A 762 -8.76 -58.24 4.03
C GLY A 762 -8.75 -59.66 4.59
N TYR A 763 -7.63 -60.39 4.47
CA TYR A 763 -7.50 -61.71 5.11
C TYR A 763 -7.56 -61.60 6.64
N ALA A 764 -6.89 -60.60 7.22
CA ALA A 764 -6.85 -60.37 8.65
C ALA A 764 -8.17 -59.78 9.17
N ASP A 765 -8.87 -59.01 8.36
CA ASP A 765 -10.07 -58.28 8.74
C ASP A 765 -11.37 -59.06 8.56
N GLN A 766 -11.31 -60.23 7.91
CA GLN A 766 -12.46 -61.12 7.76
C GLN A 766 -13.03 -61.56 9.13
N PHE A 767 -14.32 -61.25 9.36
CA PHE A 767 -15.08 -61.77 10.50
C PHE A 767 -15.41 -63.24 10.30
N GLY A 768 -15.30 -64.00 11.39
CA GLY A 768 -15.50 -65.44 11.37
C GLY A 768 -15.23 -66.09 12.73
N GLY A 769 -15.19 -67.42 12.71
CA GLY A 769 -15.05 -68.26 13.88
C GLY A 769 -16.30 -68.24 14.77
N LYS A 770 -16.26 -69.02 15.87
CA LYS A 770 -17.41 -69.24 16.77
C LYS A 770 -17.95 -67.96 17.43
N ASP A 771 -17.10 -66.94 17.58
CA ASP A 771 -17.41 -65.66 18.23
C ASP A 771 -17.66 -64.52 17.24
N GLY A 772 -17.60 -64.76 15.93
CA GLY A 772 -17.75 -63.70 14.91
C GLY A 772 -16.69 -62.60 15.00
N LYS A 773 -15.43 -62.96 15.28
CA LYS A 773 -14.31 -62.00 15.46
C LYS A 773 -13.48 -61.88 14.17
N LYS A 774 -12.73 -60.79 14.02
CA LYS A 774 -11.72 -60.66 12.95
C LYS A 774 -10.67 -61.78 13.06
N PHE A 775 -10.12 -62.23 11.93
CA PHE A 775 -9.04 -63.22 11.90
C PHE A 775 -7.79 -62.73 12.65
N LYS A 776 -7.47 -61.43 12.47
CA LYS A 776 -6.30 -60.68 12.97
C LYS A 776 -4.97 -61.06 12.32
N ARG A 777 -4.09 -60.06 12.17
CA ARG A 777 -2.73 -60.24 11.61
C ARG A 777 -1.87 -61.22 12.41
N SER A 778 -2.06 -61.34 13.73
CA SER A 778 -1.31 -62.30 14.56
C SER A 778 -1.58 -63.74 14.14
N ARG A 779 -2.84 -64.10 13.91
CA ARG A 779 -3.22 -65.46 13.46
C ARG A 779 -2.78 -65.73 12.02
N LEU A 780 -2.81 -64.72 11.16
CA LEU A 780 -2.30 -64.85 9.79
C LEU A 780 -0.80 -65.17 9.80
N LYS A 781 -0.02 -64.51 10.65
CA LYS A 781 1.40 -64.81 10.82
C LYS A 781 1.62 -66.24 11.36
N GLU A 782 0.88 -66.65 12.37
CA GLU A 782 0.93 -68.03 12.89
C GLU A 782 0.60 -69.07 11.82
N LEU A 783 -0.43 -68.81 11.01
CA LEU A 783 -0.81 -69.67 9.90
C LEU A 783 0.29 -69.76 8.85
N ILE A 784 0.84 -68.62 8.41
CA ILE A 784 1.95 -68.57 7.46
C ILE A 784 3.17 -69.35 8.00
N LEU A 785 3.55 -69.14 9.26
CA LEU A 785 4.63 -69.87 9.94
C LEU A 785 4.39 -71.38 10.01
N SER A 786 3.14 -71.83 10.04
CA SER A 786 2.81 -73.25 10.05
C SER A 786 2.89 -73.92 8.66
N VAL A 787 2.88 -73.13 7.58
CA VAL A 787 2.80 -73.65 6.20
C VAL A 787 4.01 -73.34 5.34
N TYR A 788 4.90 -72.42 5.72
CA TYR A 788 5.92 -71.86 4.82
C TYR A 788 6.94 -72.87 4.23
N GLU A 789 7.15 -74.01 4.88
CA GLU A 789 8.01 -75.09 4.36
C GLU A 789 7.32 -75.95 3.29
N LYS A 790 5.99 -75.87 3.17
CA LYS A 790 5.23 -76.62 2.17
C LYS A 790 5.42 -76.04 0.77
N PRO A 791 5.15 -76.81 -0.30
CA PRO A 791 5.09 -76.28 -1.66
C PRO A 791 4.14 -75.09 -1.77
N MET A 792 4.46 -74.07 -2.58
CA MET A 792 3.66 -72.84 -2.68
C MET A 792 2.19 -73.10 -3.05
N LYS A 793 1.95 -74.11 -3.88
CA LYS A 793 0.59 -74.56 -4.22
C LYS A 793 -0.19 -75.03 -3.00
N ASP A 794 0.44 -75.80 -2.11
CA ASP A 794 -0.20 -76.35 -0.92
C ASP A 794 -0.44 -75.24 0.11
N GLN A 795 0.50 -74.30 0.23
CA GLN A 795 0.31 -73.11 1.06
C GLN A 795 -0.93 -72.32 0.66
N LYS A 796 -1.10 -72.06 -0.65
CA LYS A 796 -2.29 -71.38 -1.18
C LYS A 796 -3.58 -72.13 -0.82
N ILE A 797 -3.59 -73.46 -1.00
CA ILE A 797 -4.77 -74.28 -0.68
C ILE A 797 -5.11 -74.21 0.82
N ILE A 798 -4.09 -74.27 1.68
CA ILE A 798 -4.30 -74.19 3.13
C ILE A 798 -4.81 -72.80 3.54
N LEU A 799 -4.22 -71.73 3.00
CA LEU A 799 -4.67 -70.36 3.25
C LEU A 799 -6.11 -70.14 2.78
N ASP A 800 -6.47 -70.62 1.58
CA ASP A 800 -7.83 -70.49 1.04
C ASP A 800 -8.85 -71.31 1.85
N LYS A 801 -8.52 -72.56 2.18
CA LYS A 801 -9.39 -73.40 2.99
C LYS A 801 -9.60 -72.81 4.40
N THR A 802 -8.53 -72.30 5.02
CA THR A 802 -8.60 -71.76 6.38
C THR A 802 -9.48 -70.52 6.45
N ILE A 803 -9.43 -69.63 5.44
CA ILE A 803 -10.27 -68.43 5.43
C ILE A 803 -11.73 -68.75 5.13
N GLU A 804 -12.01 -69.74 4.29
CA GLU A 804 -13.37 -70.23 4.02
C GLU A 804 -14.00 -70.87 5.27
N GLU A 805 -13.25 -71.72 5.98
CA GLU A 805 -13.70 -72.32 7.24
C GLU A 805 -13.88 -71.27 8.34
N TRP A 806 -13.00 -70.26 8.38
CA TRP A 806 -13.13 -69.15 9.33
C TRP A 806 -14.40 -68.34 9.06
N ARG A 807 -14.62 -67.93 7.81
CA ARG A 807 -15.78 -67.13 7.40
C ARG A 807 -17.09 -67.88 7.60
N GLY A 808 -17.13 -69.17 7.28
CA GLY A 808 -18.35 -69.98 7.31
C GLY A 808 -19.44 -69.39 6.40
N ASN A 809 -20.62 -69.12 6.97
CA ASN A 809 -21.76 -68.54 6.24
C ASN A 809 -21.74 -67.00 6.20
N LEU A 810 -20.76 -66.34 6.81
CA LEU A 810 -20.66 -64.88 6.77
C LEU A 810 -20.21 -64.42 5.37
N GLU A 811 -20.61 -63.22 4.97
CA GLU A 811 -20.15 -62.65 3.71
C GLU A 811 -18.68 -62.21 3.80
N GLN A 812 -18.03 -62.17 2.64
CA GLN A 812 -16.70 -61.57 2.54
C GLN A 812 -16.81 -60.06 2.75
N ILE A 813 -15.98 -59.49 3.61
CA ILE A 813 -16.10 -58.07 3.99
C ILE A 813 -15.24 -57.18 3.11
N ASP A 814 -14.12 -57.70 2.64
CA ASP A 814 -13.17 -56.98 1.80
C ASP A 814 -12.44 -57.90 0.83
N ASP A 815 -11.74 -57.34 -0.14
CA ASP A 815 -10.89 -58.11 -1.05
C ASP A 815 -9.74 -58.78 -0.29
N ILE A 816 -9.41 -60.03 -0.68
CA ILE A 816 -8.36 -60.80 -0.02
C ILE A 816 -7.21 -60.99 -0.99
N LEU A 817 -6.05 -60.39 -0.69
CA LEU A 817 -4.83 -60.55 -1.46
C LEU A 817 -3.66 -61.03 -0.58
N VAL A 818 -3.11 -62.20 -0.91
CA VAL A 818 -1.87 -62.73 -0.30
C VAL A 818 -0.97 -63.28 -1.39
N MET A 819 0.25 -62.77 -1.49
CA MET A 819 1.28 -63.23 -2.42
C MET A 819 2.45 -63.83 -1.64
N GLY A 820 2.85 -65.05 -2.00
CA GLY A 820 4.05 -65.72 -1.48
C GLY A 820 5.04 -66.00 -2.60
N VAL A 821 6.32 -65.68 -2.40
CA VAL A 821 7.40 -65.90 -3.38
C VAL A 821 8.60 -66.55 -2.70
N ARG A 822 9.12 -67.65 -3.24
CA ARG A 822 10.33 -68.33 -2.76
C ARG A 822 11.51 -67.98 -3.66
N ILE A 823 12.62 -67.57 -3.05
CA ILE A 823 13.83 -67.13 -3.73
C ILE A 823 14.66 -68.30 -4.26
#